data_AF-A0A401LRT1-F1
#
_entry.id   AF-A0A401LRT1-F1
#
_cell.length_a   1.000
_cell.length_b   1.000
_cell.length_c   1.000
_cell.angle_alpha   90.00
_cell.angle_beta   90.00
_cell.angle_gamma   90.00
#
_symmetry.space_group_name_H-M   'P 1'
#
loop_
_entity.id
_entity.type
_entity.pdbx_description
1 polymer ?
#
loop_
_entity_poly.entity_id
_entity_poly.type
_entity_poly.pdbx_seq_one_letter_code
_entity_poly.pdbx_strand_id
1 'polypeptide(L)'
;MQKLLSLPPNLTNCFHELENVDHTDWFCTSDPIGSKLGSGGGTTWLLQSCHQEFAPQESFSQWIGKEKRILLHAGGQSRRLPGYAPSGKILTPIPVFSWERGQKLSQNLLSLQLPLYERIMQQTPNGLNTLIASGDVYIRSEQLLQKIPDVDVVCYGLWVNPSLATHHGVFVSDRKNPEVLDFMLQKPSLKELENLSKSHLFLMDIGIWILSDRAIELLMKHSFKEGTKDINYYDLYSDYGLALGEHPKITDKEINELSVAILPLPGGEFYHYGTSRELISSTLAIQDKVRDQRQIMHRKVKPNPAIFIQNSITQISLSADNANLWIENSHIGEGWKIGSCQIITGIPENHWNISLPDGVCIDIVPLKKNDFVARPYGLDDVFKGSLDSETTTFLGKSFPQWMKERGLSLDYLKGRKDDLQAASIFPVTNSIEELGILVRWMTSEPQLEEGKRLWLQAEKLSADAISAKANLKRLYAQRTAYRRNNWQGLAANYEKSIFYQLDLQNAATEFANQNLPIPDILKETTAPMIRIHNRMLRARIMKLHNDNNYKEEEQAAFHLLRDSLLGAVAEQKNQPKLNVYSDQIVWGRSPVRIDIAGGWTDTPPYSLYSGGNVVNLAIELNGQPPLQVYIKPCKNFHIVLRSIDMGAMEIIRNYEELQDYKKVGSPFSIPKAALTLAGFAPMFSAESYVSLEDQLKSFGSGLEITLLAAIPAGSGLGTSSILASTVLGAINDFCGLAWDKNDICNYTLVLEQLLTTGGGWQDQYGGVFPGVKLLQSETGFEQNPLVRWLPDQLFVQPDYRNCHLLYYTGITRTAKGILAEIVSSMFLNSGIHLGLLAEMKAHALDMSEAILRGDFNNFGRLINKTWIQNQALDSGTNPPAVKAIIDQIQDYTLGCKLPGAGGGGYLYMVAKNPEAAGRIRRILTERAPNPRARFVEMSLSDEGLQVSRS
;
A
#
# COMPACT_ATOMS: atom_id res chain seq x y z
N MET A 1 19.07 -1.59 4.10
CA MET A 1 18.26 -2.60 4.82
C MET A 1 18.19 -3.82 3.94
N GLN A 2 19.06 -4.78 4.25
CA GLN A 2 19.23 -6.01 3.48
C GLN A 2 18.17 -7.06 3.86
N LYS A 3 17.74 -7.86 2.87
CA LYS A 3 16.79 -8.96 3.05
C LYS A 3 17.52 -10.28 2.88
N LEU A 4 17.38 -11.16 3.86
CA LEU A 4 18.08 -12.43 3.94
C LEU A 4 17.04 -13.57 3.90
N LEU A 5 17.19 -14.50 2.96
CA LEU A 5 16.24 -15.59 2.76
C LEU A 5 16.92 -16.95 2.92
N SER A 6 16.35 -17.84 3.74
CA SER A 6 16.65 -19.27 3.60
C SER A 6 15.72 -19.85 2.55
N LEU A 7 16.27 -20.46 1.50
CA LEU A 7 15.54 -20.97 0.34
C LEU A 7 15.93 -22.44 0.05
N PRO A 8 15.09 -23.19 -0.70
CA PRO A 8 15.50 -24.49 -1.23
C PRO A 8 16.80 -24.39 -2.08
N PRO A 9 17.71 -25.39 -2.03
CA PRO A 9 19.01 -25.32 -2.71
C PRO A 9 18.98 -25.07 -4.23
N ASN A 10 17.92 -25.50 -4.90
CA ASN A 10 17.75 -25.27 -6.34
C ASN A 10 17.34 -23.82 -6.67
N LEU A 11 16.65 -23.15 -5.73
CA LEU A 11 16.15 -21.79 -5.91
C LEU A 11 17.23 -20.75 -5.66
N THR A 12 18.16 -20.97 -4.71
CA THR A 12 19.21 -20.00 -4.35
C THR A 12 19.99 -19.47 -5.56
N ASN A 13 20.31 -20.35 -6.51
CA ASN A 13 21.13 -20.01 -7.67
C ASN A 13 20.40 -19.24 -8.77
N CYS A 14 19.06 -19.14 -8.70
CA CYS A 14 18.26 -18.47 -9.72
C CYS A 14 17.26 -17.46 -9.15
N PHE A 15 17.17 -17.31 -7.82
CA PHE A 15 16.25 -16.40 -7.15
C PHE A 15 16.37 -14.97 -7.69
N HIS A 16 17.58 -14.40 -7.72
CA HIS A 16 17.81 -13.02 -8.17
C HIS A 16 17.38 -12.78 -9.61
N GLU A 17 17.63 -13.75 -10.49
CA GLU A 17 17.21 -13.69 -11.90
C GLU A 17 15.69 -13.82 -12.04
N LEU A 18 15.06 -14.73 -11.28
CA LEU A 18 13.62 -15.00 -11.37
C LEU A 18 12.77 -13.87 -10.79
N GLU A 19 13.18 -13.30 -9.66
CA GLU A 19 12.46 -12.21 -8.99
C GLU A 19 12.95 -10.82 -9.44
N ASN A 20 13.97 -10.76 -10.30
CA ASN A 20 14.57 -9.52 -10.82
C ASN A 20 14.97 -8.55 -9.69
N VAL A 21 15.74 -9.06 -8.72
CA VAL A 21 16.20 -8.31 -7.54
C VAL A 21 17.73 -8.26 -7.47
N ASP A 22 18.25 -7.17 -6.90
CA ASP A 22 19.69 -6.95 -6.76
C ASP A 22 20.28 -7.84 -5.65
N HIS A 23 21.46 -8.41 -5.92
CA HIS A 23 22.19 -9.28 -4.99
C HIS A 23 22.68 -8.52 -3.74
N THR A 24 22.88 -7.21 -3.82
CA THR A 24 23.31 -6.40 -2.69
C THR A 24 22.18 -6.19 -1.67
N ASP A 25 20.96 -6.01 -2.14
CA ASP A 25 19.77 -5.84 -1.31
C ASP A 25 19.19 -7.17 -0.81
N TRP A 26 19.41 -8.25 -1.56
CA TRP A 26 18.87 -9.58 -1.30
C TRP A 26 19.96 -10.63 -1.24
N PHE A 27 20.12 -11.23 -0.06
CA PHE A 27 20.96 -12.40 0.13
C PHE A 27 20.10 -13.64 0.32
N CYS A 28 20.45 -14.75 -0.34
CA CYS A 28 19.77 -16.01 -0.09
C CYS A 28 20.75 -17.17 -0.05
N THR A 29 20.52 -18.10 0.86
CA THR A 29 21.26 -19.37 0.93
C THR A 29 20.32 -20.52 1.27
N SER A 30 20.85 -21.73 1.28
CA SER A 30 20.15 -22.93 1.72
C SER A 30 20.91 -23.57 2.88
N ASP A 31 20.21 -24.31 3.72
CA ASP A 31 20.85 -25.11 4.76
C ASP A 31 21.88 -26.08 4.13
N PRO A 32 23.01 -26.36 4.81
CA PRO A 32 24.00 -27.30 4.32
C PRO A 32 23.38 -28.67 4.00
N ILE A 33 23.76 -29.24 2.86
CA ILE A 33 23.22 -30.53 2.39
C ILE A 33 23.41 -31.60 3.48
N GLY A 34 22.31 -32.28 3.83
CA GLY A 34 22.31 -33.36 4.82
C GLY A 34 22.31 -32.91 6.28
N SER A 35 22.32 -31.60 6.56
CA SER A 35 22.23 -31.04 7.91
C SER A 35 20.83 -30.50 8.18
N LYS A 36 20.33 -30.69 9.40
CA LYS A 36 19.15 -29.96 9.91
C LYS A 36 19.66 -29.01 10.98
N LEU A 37 19.62 -27.71 10.72
CA LEU A 37 20.19 -26.71 11.63
C LEU A 37 19.17 -26.18 12.67
N GLY A 38 17.88 -26.41 12.46
CA GLY A 38 16.84 -25.75 13.26
C GLY A 38 16.70 -24.27 12.88
N SER A 39 15.65 -23.61 13.35
CA SER A 39 15.39 -22.21 12.98
C SER A 39 16.43 -21.22 13.55
N GLY A 40 16.99 -21.51 14.74
CA GLY A 40 18.08 -20.74 15.33
C GLY A 40 19.41 -20.97 14.62
N GLY A 41 19.80 -22.22 14.40
CA GLY A 41 21.02 -22.56 13.65
C GLY A 41 20.96 -22.10 12.19
N GLY A 42 19.77 -22.15 11.56
CA GLY A 42 19.54 -21.59 10.23
C GLY A 42 19.73 -20.07 10.19
N THR A 43 19.31 -19.35 11.23
CA THR A 43 19.58 -17.91 11.39
C THR A 43 21.08 -17.63 11.44
N THR A 44 21.83 -18.39 12.27
CA THR A 44 23.30 -18.29 12.36
C THR A 44 23.96 -18.54 11.00
N TRP A 45 23.55 -19.59 10.29
CA TRP A 45 24.10 -19.94 8.99
C TRP A 45 23.87 -18.85 7.95
N LEU A 46 22.65 -18.32 7.90
CA LEU A 46 22.26 -17.26 6.97
C LEU A 46 23.05 -15.97 7.20
N LEU A 47 23.19 -15.56 8.47
CA LEU A 47 23.98 -14.38 8.85
C LEU A 47 25.48 -14.57 8.58
N GLN A 48 26.05 -15.72 8.96
CA GLN A 48 27.47 -16.01 8.77
C GLN A 48 27.83 -16.08 7.28
N SER A 49 26.98 -16.71 6.46
CA SER A 49 27.19 -16.80 5.02
C SER A 49 27.11 -15.43 4.36
N CYS A 50 26.14 -14.60 4.76
CA CYS A 50 26.00 -13.22 4.28
C CYS A 50 27.23 -12.36 4.66
N HIS A 51 27.68 -12.45 5.91
CA HIS A 51 28.86 -11.74 6.41
C HIS A 51 30.13 -12.14 5.65
N GLN A 52 30.33 -13.45 5.45
CA GLN A 52 31.48 -13.99 4.71
C GLN A 52 31.51 -13.53 3.25
N GLU A 53 30.35 -13.34 2.62
CA GLU A 53 30.27 -12.91 1.23
C GLU A 53 30.47 -11.40 1.06
N PHE A 54 29.79 -10.57 1.86
CA PHE A 54 29.81 -9.13 1.66
C PHE A 54 30.83 -8.36 2.50
N ALA A 55 31.26 -8.91 3.65
CA ALA A 55 32.15 -8.22 4.58
C ALA A 55 33.15 -9.15 5.31
N PRO A 56 33.88 -10.04 4.60
CA PRO A 56 34.76 -11.04 5.24
C PRO A 56 35.94 -10.44 6.03
N GLN A 57 36.31 -9.18 5.75
CA GLN A 57 37.43 -8.49 6.41
C GLN A 57 37.01 -7.75 7.69
N GLU A 58 35.71 -7.65 7.95
CA GLU A 58 35.16 -6.98 9.12
C GLU A 58 34.78 -8.00 10.20
N SER A 59 34.85 -7.61 11.47
CA SER A 59 34.32 -8.46 12.55
C SER A 59 32.79 -8.55 12.48
N PHE A 60 32.23 -9.71 12.86
CA PHE A 60 30.79 -9.92 12.82
C PHE A 60 30.02 -8.87 13.65
N SER A 61 30.51 -8.57 14.87
CA SER A 61 29.92 -7.60 15.79
C SER A 61 29.83 -6.19 15.19
N GLN A 62 30.84 -5.76 14.44
CA GLN A 62 30.80 -4.47 13.75
C GLN A 62 29.85 -4.50 12.55
N TRP A 63 29.82 -5.60 11.81
CA TRP A 63 28.98 -5.75 10.63
C TRP A 63 27.48 -5.81 10.95
N ILE A 64 27.08 -6.55 11.99
CA ILE A 64 25.66 -6.72 12.33
C ILE A 64 25.03 -5.38 12.73
N GLY A 65 25.77 -4.53 13.46
CA GLY A 65 25.28 -3.23 13.92
C GLY A 65 25.23 -2.11 12.88
N LYS A 66 25.77 -2.31 11.67
CA LYS A 66 25.83 -1.26 10.63
C LYS A 66 24.51 -0.93 9.97
N GLU A 67 23.64 -1.93 9.80
CA GLU A 67 22.35 -1.74 9.15
C GLU A 67 21.30 -2.73 9.63
N LYS A 68 20.04 -2.35 9.42
CA LYS A 68 18.89 -3.21 9.69
C LYS A 68 18.75 -4.31 8.65
N ARG A 69 18.32 -5.50 9.08
CA ARG A 69 18.12 -6.70 8.25
C ARG A 69 16.80 -7.38 8.55
N ILE A 70 16.19 -7.97 7.52
CA ILE A 70 15.00 -8.82 7.62
C ILE A 70 15.38 -10.23 7.16
N LEU A 71 15.26 -11.20 8.05
CA LEU A 71 15.48 -12.63 7.78
C LEU A 71 14.15 -13.36 7.65
N LEU A 72 13.96 -14.08 6.54
CA LEU A 72 12.79 -14.92 6.32
C LEU A 72 13.19 -16.38 6.14
N HIS A 73 12.64 -17.23 7.00
CA HIS A 73 12.88 -18.67 6.94
C HIS A 73 11.92 -19.37 5.98
N ALA A 74 12.40 -19.74 4.79
CA ALA A 74 11.60 -20.39 3.75
C ALA A 74 12.22 -21.68 3.16
N GLY A 75 13.38 -22.13 3.68
CA GLY A 75 14.19 -23.22 3.10
C GLY A 75 13.76 -24.64 3.42
N GLY A 76 12.58 -24.85 4.04
CA GLY A 76 12.13 -26.18 4.45
C GLY A 76 11.74 -27.10 3.27
N GLN A 77 11.82 -28.42 3.48
CA GLN A 77 11.45 -29.45 2.49
C GLN A 77 9.99 -29.37 1.96
N SER A 78 9.13 -28.62 2.65
CA SER A 78 7.75 -28.33 2.21
C SER A 78 6.91 -29.57 1.90
N ARG A 79 7.10 -30.64 2.67
CA ARG A 79 6.44 -31.95 2.49
C ARG A 79 4.92 -31.90 2.40
N ARG A 80 4.29 -30.97 3.14
CA ARG A 80 2.82 -30.82 3.22
C ARG A 80 2.24 -29.83 2.20
N LEU A 81 3.09 -29.21 1.38
CA LEU A 81 2.68 -28.41 0.21
C LEU A 81 3.55 -28.82 -0.99
N PRO A 82 3.39 -30.05 -1.52
CA PRO A 82 4.30 -30.59 -2.53
C PRO A 82 4.39 -29.70 -3.78
N GLY A 83 3.27 -29.23 -4.31
CA GLY A 83 3.21 -28.48 -5.58
C GLY A 83 4.04 -27.19 -5.62
N TYR A 84 4.38 -26.61 -4.47
CA TYR A 84 5.24 -25.42 -4.36
C TYR A 84 6.59 -25.69 -3.68
N ALA A 85 6.88 -26.94 -3.32
CA ALA A 85 8.16 -27.31 -2.74
C ALA A 85 9.36 -26.98 -3.65
N PRO A 86 9.31 -27.17 -4.99
CA PRO A 86 10.44 -26.83 -5.85
C PRO A 86 10.71 -25.33 -5.98
N SER A 87 9.66 -24.50 -6.03
CA SER A 87 9.78 -23.04 -6.16
C SER A 87 9.91 -22.31 -4.83
N GLY A 88 9.79 -23.01 -3.71
CA GLY A 88 9.70 -22.44 -2.36
C GLY A 88 8.30 -21.89 -2.04
N LYS A 89 7.81 -22.16 -0.82
CA LYS A 89 6.50 -21.69 -0.33
C LYS A 89 6.37 -20.17 -0.35
N ILE A 90 7.46 -19.48 -0.03
CA ILE A 90 7.47 -18.01 0.04
C ILE A 90 7.22 -17.36 -1.32
N LEU A 91 7.42 -18.10 -2.42
CA LEU A 91 7.14 -17.64 -3.79
C LEU A 91 5.85 -18.24 -4.36
N THR A 92 4.99 -18.83 -3.51
CA THR A 92 3.66 -19.27 -3.92
C THR A 92 2.86 -18.07 -4.42
N PRO A 93 2.35 -18.09 -5.66
CA PRO A 93 1.50 -17.01 -6.18
C PRO A 93 0.23 -16.87 -5.35
N ILE A 94 -0.17 -15.64 -5.05
CA ILE A 94 -1.39 -15.36 -4.28
C ILE A 94 -2.34 -14.54 -5.18
N PRO A 95 -3.62 -14.92 -5.29
CA PRO A 95 -4.57 -14.13 -6.07
C PRO A 95 -4.78 -12.76 -5.45
N VAL A 96 -5.06 -11.79 -6.30
CA VAL A 96 -5.40 -10.42 -5.87
C VAL A 96 -6.70 -10.42 -5.07
N PHE A 97 -6.72 -9.64 -3.99
CA PHE A 97 -7.86 -9.53 -3.08
C PHE A 97 -9.00 -8.74 -3.71
N SER A 98 -10.25 -9.21 -3.57
CA SER A 98 -11.39 -8.67 -4.31
C SER A 98 -11.89 -7.28 -3.88
N TRP A 99 -11.40 -6.76 -2.75
CA TRP A 99 -11.68 -5.41 -2.22
C TRP A 99 -10.45 -4.51 -2.18
N GLU A 100 -9.25 -5.01 -2.52
CA GLU A 100 -8.00 -4.24 -2.41
C GLU A 100 -7.57 -3.67 -3.76
N ARG A 101 -7.02 -2.44 -3.74
CA ARG A 101 -6.51 -1.75 -4.93
C ARG A 101 -5.00 -1.68 -4.93
N GLY A 102 -4.41 -1.66 -6.10
CA GLY A 102 -2.96 -1.50 -6.25
C GLY A 102 -2.16 -2.77 -5.95
N GLN A 103 -2.81 -3.93 -6.00
CA GLN A 103 -2.14 -5.22 -5.95
C GLN A 103 -1.66 -5.66 -7.35
N LYS A 104 -0.55 -6.40 -7.38
CA LYS A 104 0.06 -6.88 -8.63
C LYS A 104 -0.54 -8.24 -9.01
N LEU A 105 -0.81 -8.45 -10.30
CA LEU A 105 -1.26 -9.76 -10.78
C LEU A 105 -0.20 -10.86 -10.57
N SER A 106 1.07 -10.46 -10.51
CA SER A 106 2.23 -11.31 -10.30
C SER A 106 2.58 -11.59 -8.84
N GLN A 107 1.81 -11.06 -7.88
CA GLN A 107 2.15 -11.12 -6.47
C GLN A 107 2.26 -12.56 -5.93
N ASN A 108 3.15 -12.71 -4.96
CA ASN A 108 3.43 -13.94 -4.24
C ASN A 108 3.43 -13.67 -2.72
N LEU A 109 3.54 -14.72 -1.92
CA LEU A 109 3.53 -14.62 -0.46
C LEU A 109 4.61 -13.66 0.08
N LEU A 110 5.85 -13.73 -0.45
CA LEU A 110 6.94 -12.82 -0.10
C LEU A 110 6.54 -11.35 -0.28
N SER A 111 6.00 -11.01 -1.44
CA SER A 111 5.64 -9.64 -1.78
C SER A 111 4.51 -9.07 -0.92
N LEU A 112 3.67 -9.93 -0.33
CA LEU A 112 2.61 -9.53 0.60
C LEU A 112 3.12 -9.40 2.05
N GLN A 113 4.09 -10.22 2.45
CA GLN A 113 4.69 -10.19 3.79
C GLN A 113 5.59 -8.97 4.02
N LEU A 114 6.47 -8.70 3.05
CA LEU A 114 7.58 -7.75 3.21
C LEU A 114 7.15 -6.33 3.65
N PRO A 115 6.06 -5.73 3.11
CA PRO A 115 5.66 -4.37 3.49
C PRO A 115 5.43 -4.19 5.00
N LEU A 116 4.84 -5.19 5.68
CA LEU A 116 4.63 -5.13 7.12
C LEU A 116 5.98 -5.17 7.87
N TYR A 117 6.89 -6.05 7.47
CA TYR A 117 8.19 -6.21 8.12
C TYR A 117 9.08 -4.98 7.93
N GLU A 118 9.05 -4.36 6.76
CA GLU A 118 9.76 -3.10 6.50
C GLU A 118 9.19 -1.97 7.38
N ARG A 119 7.86 -1.88 7.50
CA ARG A 119 7.21 -0.89 8.37
C ARG A 119 7.58 -1.07 9.83
N ILE A 120 7.60 -2.32 10.32
CA ILE A 120 8.06 -2.65 11.68
C ILE A 120 9.51 -2.18 11.85
N MET A 121 10.41 -2.60 10.95
CA MET A 121 11.84 -2.26 11.05
C MET A 121 12.15 -0.78 10.93
N GLN A 122 11.36 -0.02 10.19
CA GLN A 122 11.49 1.45 10.13
C GLN A 122 11.18 2.12 11.47
N GLN A 123 10.31 1.53 12.30
CA GLN A 123 9.94 2.06 13.61
C GLN A 123 10.85 1.57 14.75
N THR A 124 11.65 0.54 14.50
CA THR A 124 12.55 -0.05 15.49
C THR A 124 13.66 0.93 15.95
N PRO A 125 14.00 0.99 17.25
CA PRO A 125 15.16 1.72 17.78
C PRO A 125 16.50 1.33 17.14
N ASN A 126 17.53 2.14 17.37
CA ASN A 126 18.91 1.78 16.99
C ASN A 126 19.43 0.66 17.90
N GLY A 127 20.17 -0.31 17.35
CA GLY A 127 20.71 -1.46 18.09
C GLY A 127 19.83 -2.72 18.00
N LEU A 128 18.55 -2.56 17.71
CA LEU A 128 17.63 -3.63 17.30
C LEU A 128 17.66 -3.77 15.77
N ASN A 129 18.68 -4.46 15.26
CA ASN A 129 18.99 -4.46 13.83
C ASN A 129 18.45 -5.68 13.07
N THR A 130 18.00 -6.73 13.73
CA THR A 130 17.64 -7.99 13.04
C THR A 130 16.20 -8.40 13.31
N LEU A 131 15.36 -8.45 12.27
CA LEU A 131 14.04 -9.09 12.33
C LEU A 131 14.12 -10.49 11.76
N ILE A 132 13.59 -11.47 12.48
CA ILE A 132 13.44 -12.86 12.05
C ILE A 132 11.95 -13.15 11.91
N ALA A 133 11.54 -13.68 10.76
CA ALA A 133 10.17 -14.12 10.55
C ALA A 133 10.03 -15.43 9.75
N SER A 134 8.88 -16.08 9.88
CA SER A 134 8.56 -17.26 9.08
C SER A 134 8.17 -16.89 7.64
N GLY A 135 8.64 -17.66 6.67
CA GLY A 135 8.32 -17.49 5.26
C GLY A 135 6.96 -18.09 4.84
N ASP A 136 6.28 -18.86 5.70
CA ASP A 136 5.02 -19.54 5.36
C ASP A 136 3.78 -18.99 6.08
N VAL A 137 3.85 -17.77 6.61
CA VAL A 137 2.73 -17.09 7.27
C VAL A 137 2.50 -15.71 6.69
N TYR A 138 1.27 -15.37 6.34
CA TYR A 138 0.90 -14.00 5.99
C TYR A 138 0.24 -13.31 7.19
N ILE A 139 0.80 -12.17 7.57
CA ILE A 139 0.35 -11.39 8.72
C ILE A 139 -0.14 -10.04 8.22
N ARG A 140 -1.32 -9.62 8.68
CA ARG A 140 -1.89 -8.31 8.38
C ARG A 140 -2.08 -7.55 9.68
N SER A 141 -1.99 -6.22 9.62
CA SER A 141 -2.35 -5.33 10.71
C SER A 141 -3.25 -4.24 10.15
N GLU A 142 -4.45 -4.12 10.70
CA GLU A 142 -5.45 -3.13 10.29
C GLU A 142 -5.28 -1.78 10.99
N GLN A 143 -4.43 -1.74 12.01
CA GLN A 143 -4.24 -0.59 12.88
C GLN A 143 -2.78 -0.13 12.87
N LEU A 144 -2.56 1.06 13.43
CA LEU A 144 -1.22 1.60 13.58
C LEU A 144 -0.37 0.72 14.50
N LEU A 145 0.89 0.53 14.11
CA LEU A 145 1.86 -0.20 14.92
C LEU A 145 2.16 0.58 16.20
N GLN A 146 2.34 -0.16 17.29
CA GLN A 146 2.74 0.38 18.58
C GLN A 146 4.20 0.81 18.57
N LYS A 147 4.57 1.72 19.47
CA LYS A 147 5.97 2.08 19.67
C LYS A 147 6.76 0.85 20.17
N ILE A 148 7.86 0.54 19.49
CA ILE A 148 8.75 -0.56 19.86
C ILE A 148 9.65 -0.11 21.02
N PRO A 149 9.69 -0.85 22.15
CA PRO A 149 10.54 -0.52 23.30
C PRO A 149 12.01 -0.81 23.00
N ASP A 150 12.90 -0.14 23.73
CA ASP A 150 14.35 -0.32 23.62
C ASP A 150 14.80 -1.44 24.58
N VAL A 151 14.76 -2.68 24.09
CA VAL A 151 15.09 -3.92 24.82
C VAL A 151 15.91 -4.85 23.92
N ASP A 152 16.46 -5.94 24.45
CA ASP A 152 17.30 -6.86 23.67
C ASP A 152 16.50 -7.72 22.67
N VAL A 153 15.28 -8.12 23.02
CA VAL A 153 14.39 -8.95 22.18
C VAL A 153 12.96 -8.42 22.22
N VAL A 154 12.33 -8.25 21.06
CA VAL A 154 10.92 -7.90 20.92
C VAL A 154 10.20 -9.00 20.15
N CYS A 155 9.18 -9.61 20.77
CA CYS A 155 8.36 -10.63 20.13
C CYS A 155 6.95 -10.11 19.86
N TYR A 156 6.46 -10.25 18.64
CA TYR A 156 5.07 -9.95 18.34
C TYR A 156 4.19 -11.17 18.56
N GLY A 157 2.98 -10.93 19.07
CA GLY A 157 1.97 -11.97 19.21
C GLY A 157 0.55 -11.49 18.92
N LEU A 158 -0.39 -12.43 18.92
CA LEU A 158 -1.81 -12.16 18.75
C LEU A 158 -2.63 -12.66 19.93
N TRP A 159 -3.65 -11.87 20.27
CA TRP A 159 -4.73 -12.32 21.15
C TRP A 159 -5.63 -13.27 20.36
N VAL A 160 -5.62 -14.54 20.75
CA VAL A 160 -6.43 -15.59 20.12
C VAL A 160 -7.14 -16.44 21.17
N ASN A 161 -8.12 -17.22 20.73
CA ASN A 161 -8.74 -18.22 21.60
C ASN A 161 -7.68 -19.26 22.03
N PRO A 162 -7.64 -19.66 23.32
CA PRO A 162 -6.70 -20.68 23.82
C PRO A 162 -6.62 -21.97 22.99
N SER A 163 -7.72 -22.41 22.37
CA SER A 163 -7.74 -23.60 21.50
C SER A 163 -6.89 -23.45 20.25
N LEU A 164 -6.72 -22.23 19.72
CA LEU A 164 -5.82 -21.98 18.60
C LEU A 164 -4.36 -21.99 19.08
N ALA A 165 -4.11 -21.39 20.25
CA ALA A 165 -2.79 -21.27 20.85
C ALA A 165 -2.11 -22.62 21.13
N THR A 166 -2.85 -23.71 21.36
CA THR A 166 -2.29 -25.04 21.63
C THR A 166 -1.45 -25.62 20.47
N HIS A 167 -1.57 -25.06 19.27
CA HIS A 167 -0.83 -25.51 18.09
C HIS A 167 0.45 -24.69 17.83
N HIS A 168 0.66 -23.61 18.60
CA HIS A 168 1.71 -22.61 18.37
C HIS A 168 2.56 -22.38 19.64
N GLY A 169 3.61 -21.55 19.50
CA GLY A 169 4.28 -20.97 20.65
C GLY A 169 3.35 -19.96 21.35
N VAL A 170 3.46 -19.85 22.67
CA VAL A 170 2.66 -18.94 23.49
C VAL A 170 3.58 -18.16 24.41
N PHE A 171 3.58 -16.84 24.26
CA PHE A 171 4.19 -15.92 25.20
C PHE A 171 3.27 -15.73 26.40
N VAL A 172 3.85 -15.83 27.59
CA VAL A 172 3.12 -15.69 28.86
C VAL A 172 3.69 -14.48 29.59
N SER A 173 2.82 -13.58 30.03
CA SER A 173 3.18 -12.41 30.84
C SER A 173 2.31 -12.28 32.08
N ASP A 174 2.88 -11.71 33.15
CA ASP A 174 2.13 -11.39 34.36
C ASP A 174 1.13 -10.27 34.07
N ARG A 175 -0.08 -10.37 34.63
CA ARG A 175 -1.14 -9.37 34.43
C ARG A 175 -0.77 -7.95 34.86
N LYS A 176 0.20 -7.78 35.77
CA LYS A 176 0.71 -6.47 36.21
C LYS A 176 1.70 -5.86 35.23
N ASN A 177 2.44 -6.69 34.50
CA ASN A 177 3.46 -6.28 33.54
C ASN A 177 3.24 -6.98 32.19
N PRO A 178 2.12 -6.68 31.49
CA PRO A 178 1.69 -7.45 30.32
C PRO A 178 2.63 -7.36 29.11
N GLU A 179 3.50 -6.35 29.08
CA GLU A 179 4.45 -6.06 27.99
C GLU A 179 5.80 -6.75 28.18
N VAL A 180 6.07 -7.34 29.35
CA VAL A 180 7.33 -8.05 29.64
C VAL A 180 7.08 -9.55 29.57
N LEU A 181 7.98 -10.29 28.92
CA LEU A 181 7.87 -11.75 28.86
C LEU A 181 8.22 -12.35 30.23
N ASP A 182 7.28 -13.08 30.82
CA ASP A 182 7.55 -13.90 32.00
C ASP A 182 8.22 -15.21 31.57
N PHE A 183 7.57 -15.97 30.69
CA PHE A 183 8.15 -17.15 30.04
C PHE A 183 7.39 -17.54 28.77
N MET A 184 8.00 -18.40 27.95
CA MET A 184 7.38 -18.98 26.76
C MET A 184 6.93 -20.44 27.00
N LEU A 185 5.86 -20.85 26.32
CA LEU A 185 5.41 -22.24 26.22
C LEU A 185 5.38 -22.67 24.76
N GLN A 186 5.74 -23.92 24.48
CA GLN A 186 5.65 -24.49 23.13
C GLN A 186 4.50 -25.50 23.05
N LYS A 187 3.47 -25.20 22.25
CA LYS A 187 2.28 -26.05 22.04
C LYS A 187 1.66 -26.53 23.35
N PRO A 188 1.32 -25.61 24.27
CA PRO A 188 0.76 -25.97 25.57
C PRO A 188 -0.62 -26.64 25.41
N SER A 189 -0.97 -27.49 26.36
CA SER A 189 -2.32 -28.03 26.48
C SER A 189 -3.30 -26.97 27.01
N LEU A 190 -4.59 -27.15 26.71
CA LEU A 190 -5.65 -26.28 27.25
C LEU A 190 -5.64 -26.23 28.79
N LYS A 191 -5.33 -27.35 29.44
CA LYS A 191 -5.26 -27.44 30.90
C LYS A 191 -4.12 -26.61 31.49
N GLU A 192 -2.97 -26.57 30.82
CA GLU A 192 -1.84 -25.73 31.24
C GLU A 192 -2.17 -24.25 31.14
N LEU A 193 -2.80 -23.83 30.02
CA LEU A 193 -3.26 -22.45 29.84
C LEU A 193 -4.34 -22.07 30.86
N GLU A 194 -5.28 -22.97 31.15
CA GLU A 194 -6.32 -22.75 32.16
C GLU A 194 -5.73 -22.48 33.54
N ASN A 195 -4.74 -23.28 33.96
CA ASN A 195 -4.08 -23.14 35.26
C ASN A 195 -3.38 -21.78 35.43
N LEU A 196 -2.84 -21.21 34.34
CA LEU A 196 -2.13 -19.94 34.34
C LEU A 196 -3.06 -18.71 34.16
N SER A 197 -4.29 -18.92 33.68
CA SER A 197 -5.19 -17.85 33.23
C SER A 197 -5.55 -16.81 34.31
N LYS A 198 -5.47 -17.19 35.59
CA LYS A 198 -5.78 -16.30 36.72
C LYS A 198 -4.71 -15.24 36.95
N SER A 199 -3.43 -15.61 36.81
CA SER A 199 -2.29 -14.73 37.07
C SER A 199 -1.69 -14.13 35.80
N HIS A 200 -1.83 -14.81 34.67
CA HIS A 200 -1.10 -14.49 33.45
C HIS A 200 -2.03 -14.17 32.27
N LEU A 201 -1.44 -13.52 31.26
CA LEU A 201 -1.99 -13.31 29.93
C LEU A 201 -1.20 -14.13 28.89
N PHE A 202 -1.87 -14.47 27.78
CA PHE A 202 -1.29 -15.30 26.73
C PHE A 202 -1.36 -14.61 25.37
N LEU A 203 -0.22 -14.51 24.71
CA LEU A 203 -0.13 -14.09 23.32
C LEU A 203 0.38 -15.26 22.47
N MET A 204 -0.36 -15.61 21.42
CA MET A 204 0.11 -16.59 20.45
C MET A 204 1.25 -15.97 19.64
N ASP A 205 2.37 -16.68 19.57
CA ASP A 205 3.50 -16.30 18.74
C ASP A 205 3.10 -16.37 17.26
N ILE A 206 3.37 -15.28 16.54
CA ILE A 206 3.15 -15.19 15.09
C ILE A 206 4.44 -15.32 14.30
N GLY A 207 5.57 -15.55 14.96
CA GLY A 207 6.87 -15.72 14.32
C GLY A 207 7.38 -14.42 13.72
N ILE A 208 7.26 -13.29 14.42
CA ILE A 208 7.98 -12.03 14.12
C ILE A 208 8.76 -11.63 15.37
N TRP A 209 10.08 -11.75 15.31
CA TRP A 209 10.98 -11.49 16.42
C TRP A 209 12.02 -10.44 15.99
N ILE A 210 12.25 -9.41 16.79
CA ILE A 210 13.30 -8.42 16.57
C ILE A 210 14.36 -8.61 17.64
N LEU A 211 15.60 -8.81 17.22
CA LEU A 211 16.72 -9.08 18.10
C LEU A 211 17.76 -7.97 17.98
N SER A 212 18.33 -7.63 19.13
CA SER A 212 19.51 -6.78 19.23
C SER A 212 20.75 -7.50 18.73
N ASP A 213 21.80 -6.74 18.44
CA ASP A 213 23.10 -7.30 18.06
C ASP A 213 23.62 -8.28 19.13
N ARG A 214 23.46 -7.94 20.42
CA ARG A 214 23.81 -8.81 21.56
C ARG A 214 22.99 -10.11 21.56
N ALA A 215 21.67 -10.02 21.37
CA ALA A 215 20.80 -11.18 21.33
C ALA A 215 21.17 -12.13 20.18
N ILE A 216 21.52 -11.58 19.01
CA ILE A 216 22.00 -12.35 17.86
C ILE A 216 23.32 -13.06 18.15
N GLU A 217 24.30 -12.37 18.76
CA GLU A 217 25.58 -12.98 19.12
C GLU A 217 25.41 -14.17 20.09
N LEU A 218 24.53 -14.04 21.09
CA LEU A 218 24.21 -15.13 22.00
C LEU A 218 23.50 -16.28 21.28
N LEU A 219 22.54 -15.99 20.40
CA LEU A 219 21.88 -17.01 19.58
C LEU A 219 22.90 -17.78 18.73
N MET A 220 23.85 -17.07 18.11
CA MET A 220 24.91 -17.69 17.31
C MET A 220 25.82 -18.55 18.17
N LYS A 221 26.29 -18.03 19.31
CA LYS A 221 27.14 -18.75 20.25
C LYS A 221 26.53 -20.10 20.66
N HIS A 222 25.25 -20.12 20.99
CA HIS A 222 24.55 -21.34 21.43
C HIS A 222 24.21 -22.29 20.28
N SER A 223 24.20 -21.80 19.04
CA SER A 223 24.02 -22.65 17.86
C SER A 223 25.28 -23.40 17.43
N PHE A 224 26.47 -23.06 17.94
CA PHE A 224 27.70 -23.78 17.61
C PHE A 224 27.88 -25.04 18.44
N LYS A 225 28.56 -26.05 17.87
CA LYS A 225 29.05 -27.19 18.64
C LYS A 225 30.15 -26.73 19.58
N GLU A 226 30.18 -27.30 20.79
CA GLU A 226 31.19 -26.96 21.79
C GLU A 226 32.62 -27.07 21.23
N GLY A 227 33.38 -25.99 21.33
CA GLY A 227 34.78 -25.94 20.90
C GLY A 227 35.01 -25.91 19.38
N THR A 228 33.97 -25.84 18.54
CA THR A 228 34.12 -25.72 17.08
C THR A 228 33.31 -24.54 16.52
N LYS A 229 33.49 -24.26 15.22
CA LYS A 229 32.66 -23.30 14.46
C LYS A 229 31.53 -23.97 13.67
N ASP A 230 31.33 -25.28 13.87
CA ASP A 230 30.27 -26.01 13.18
C ASP A 230 28.93 -25.73 13.87
N ILE A 231 27.88 -25.51 13.08
CA ILE A 231 26.54 -25.27 13.60
C ILE A 231 25.89 -26.61 13.99
N ASN A 232 25.32 -26.67 15.20
CA ASN A 232 24.50 -27.75 15.69
C ASN A 232 23.00 -27.47 15.41
N TYR A 233 22.15 -28.48 15.55
CA TYR A 233 20.71 -28.24 15.57
C TYR A 233 20.36 -27.35 16.77
N TYR A 234 19.79 -26.17 16.49
CA TYR A 234 19.32 -25.23 17.50
C TYR A 234 18.05 -24.55 16.99
N ASP A 235 16.94 -24.71 17.69
CA ASP A 235 15.65 -24.15 17.31
C ASP A 235 15.36 -22.85 18.07
N LEU A 236 14.92 -21.83 17.33
CA LEU A 236 14.59 -20.52 17.87
C LEU A 236 13.45 -20.60 18.88
N TYR A 237 12.47 -21.50 18.68
CA TYR A 237 11.28 -21.54 19.51
C TYR A 237 11.41 -22.52 20.67
N SER A 238 11.94 -23.73 20.45
CA SER A 238 12.06 -24.75 21.52
C SER A 238 13.28 -24.57 22.41
N ASP A 239 14.36 -24.01 21.90
CA ASP A 239 15.62 -23.94 22.64
C ASP A 239 15.88 -22.51 23.11
N TYR A 240 15.99 -21.56 22.18
CA TYR A 240 16.24 -20.15 22.51
C TYR A 240 15.04 -19.50 23.19
N GLY A 241 13.83 -19.64 22.63
CA GLY A 241 12.61 -19.03 23.13
C GLY A 241 12.21 -19.47 24.53
N LEU A 242 12.39 -20.75 24.87
CA LEU A 242 12.10 -21.27 26.21
C LEU A 242 13.11 -20.81 27.27
N ALA A 243 14.27 -20.27 26.86
CA ALA A 243 15.27 -19.65 27.72
C ALA A 243 15.07 -18.14 27.90
N LEU A 244 14.07 -17.53 27.25
CA LEU A 244 13.76 -16.11 27.39
C LEU A 244 12.69 -15.83 28.46
N GLY A 245 12.78 -14.65 29.06
CA GLY A 245 11.81 -14.13 30.04
C GLY A 245 12.37 -14.05 31.47
N GLU A 246 11.57 -13.49 32.38
CA GLU A 246 11.94 -13.34 33.80
C GLU A 246 12.02 -14.68 34.56
N HIS A 247 11.12 -15.62 34.25
CA HIS A 247 11.06 -16.96 34.88
C HIS A 247 11.06 -18.08 33.82
N PRO A 248 12.14 -18.21 33.02
CA PRO A 248 12.19 -19.04 31.83
C PRO A 248 12.08 -20.55 32.15
N LYS A 249 11.66 -21.34 31.15
CA LYS A 249 11.54 -22.80 31.27
C LYS A 249 12.89 -23.52 31.16
N ILE A 250 13.82 -22.94 30.42
CA ILE A 250 15.19 -23.41 30.27
C ILE A 250 16.12 -22.41 30.95
N THR A 251 16.97 -22.88 31.86
CA THR A 251 17.96 -22.04 32.53
C THR A 251 19.22 -21.92 31.68
N ASP A 252 19.55 -20.69 31.29
CA ASP A 252 20.77 -20.33 30.56
C ASP A 252 21.23 -18.96 31.04
N LYS A 253 22.36 -18.90 31.75
CA LYS A 253 22.77 -17.67 32.44
C LYS A 253 22.95 -16.47 31.51
N GLU A 254 23.39 -16.67 30.27
CA GLU A 254 23.65 -15.56 29.35
C GLU A 254 22.37 -15.12 28.65
N ILE A 255 21.53 -16.07 28.21
CA ILE A 255 20.26 -15.75 27.54
C ILE A 255 19.24 -15.18 28.53
N ASN A 256 19.21 -15.66 29.77
CA ASN A 256 18.30 -15.17 30.81
C ASN A 256 18.60 -13.70 31.21
N GLU A 257 19.77 -13.14 30.87
CA GLU A 257 20.12 -11.72 31.08
C GLU A 257 19.61 -10.79 29.97
N LEU A 258 18.94 -11.31 28.93
CA LEU A 258 18.34 -10.51 27.88
C LEU A 258 17.01 -9.92 28.35
N SER A 259 16.83 -8.63 28.12
CA SER A 259 15.54 -7.97 28.31
C SER A 259 14.59 -8.30 27.16
N VAL A 260 13.37 -8.74 27.48
CA VAL A 260 12.41 -9.23 26.49
C VAL A 260 11.06 -8.54 26.64
N ALA A 261 10.60 -7.90 25.56
CA ALA A 261 9.26 -7.33 25.47
C ALA A 261 8.37 -8.15 24.53
N ILE A 262 7.09 -8.22 24.85
CA ILE A 262 6.06 -8.83 24.00
C ILE A 262 5.04 -7.77 23.60
N LEU A 263 4.78 -7.66 22.30
CA LEU A 263 3.86 -6.68 21.74
C LEU A 263 2.70 -7.38 21.03
N PRO A 264 1.44 -7.09 21.37
CA PRO A 264 0.32 -7.56 20.58
C PRO A 264 0.29 -6.80 19.24
N LEU A 265 0.07 -7.50 18.14
CA LEU A 265 -0.14 -6.86 16.84
C LEU A 265 -1.57 -6.29 16.77
N PRO A 266 -1.77 -4.95 16.72
CA PRO A 266 -3.10 -4.36 16.79
C PRO A 266 -3.92 -4.67 15.54
N GLY A 267 -5.18 -5.11 15.74
CA GLY A 267 -6.05 -5.59 14.66
C GLY A 267 -5.39 -6.67 13.80
N GLY A 268 -4.49 -7.45 14.40
CA GLY A 268 -3.63 -8.36 13.67
C GLY A 268 -4.36 -9.63 13.22
N GLU A 269 -4.07 -10.06 12.00
CA GLU A 269 -4.60 -11.29 11.41
C GLU A 269 -3.47 -12.22 11.04
N PHE A 270 -3.69 -13.53 11.19
CA PHE A 270 -2.70 -14.57 10.94
C PHE A 270 -3.24 -15.62 9.99
N TYR A 271 -2.55 -15.80 8.87
CA TYR A 271 -2.91 -16.74 7.81
C TYR A 271 -1.74 -17.66 7.52
N HIS A 272 -1.92 -18.95 7.77
CA HIS A 272 -0.86 -19.95 7.55
C HIS A 272 -0.90 -20.46 6.10
N TYR A 273 0.25 -20.72 5.50
CA TYR A 273 0.41 -21.26 4.13
C TYR A 273 1.32 -22.51 4.11
N GLY A 274 1.41 -23.19 5.25
CA GLY A 274 2.34 -24.31 5.44
C GLY A 274 1.92 -25.64 4.81
N THR A 275 0.63 -25.81 4.49
CA THR A 275 0.03 -27.02 3.91
C THR A 275 -0.88 -26.70 2.71
N SER A 276 -1.18 -27.72 1.90
CA SER A 276 -2.11 -27.63 0.75
C SER A 276 -3.51 -27.12 1.15
N ARG A 277 -4.04 -27.60 2.27
CA ARG A 277 -5.36 -27.17 2.77
C ARG A 277 -5.36 -25.72 3.25
N GLU A 278 -4.29 -25.31 3.93
CA GLU A 278 -4.10 -23.95 4.42
C GLU A 278 -3.96 -22.94 3.26
N LEU A 279 -3.30 -23.31 2.15
CA LEU A 279 -3.22 -22.46 0.95
C LEU A 279 -4.61 -21.99 0.49
N ILE A 280 -5.57 -22.91 0.42
CA ILE A 280 -6.93 -22.62 -0.03
C ILE A 280 -7.73 -21.90 1.06
N SER A 281 -7.73 -22.44 2.28
CA SER A 281 -8.54 -21.91 3.38
C SER A 281 -8.10 -20.52 3.85
N SER A 282 -6.79 -20.25 3.95
CA SER A 282 -6.27 -18.92 4.26
C SER A 282 -6.61 -17.91 3.16
N THR A 283 -6.45 -18.30 1.90
CA THR A 283 -6.81 -17.42 0.77
C THR A 283 -8.30 -17.14 0.74
N LEU A 284 -9.15 -18.12 1.02
CA LEU A 284 -10.60 -17.91 1.15
C LEU A 284 -10.95 -16.99 2.31
N ALA A 285 -10.36 -17.21 3.49
CA ALA A 285 -10.59 -16.38 4.67
C ALA A 285 -10.22 -14.91 4.41
N ILE A 286 -9.11 -14.69 3.71
CA ILE A 286 -8.74 -13.36 3.24
C ILE A 286 -9.81 -12.87 2.27
N GLN A 287 -10.16 -13.63 1.23
CA GLN A 287 -11.13 -13.25 0.19
C GLN A 287 -12.54 -12.91 0.71
N ASP A 288 -12.94 -13.47 1.84
CA ASP A 288 -14.25 -13.24 2.48
C ASP A 288 -14.21 -12.15 3.56
N LYS A 289 -13.07 -11.46 3.72
CA LYS A 289 -12.87 -10.43 4.77
C LYS A 289 -13.86 -9.29 4.66
N VAL A 290 -14.13 -8.83 3.44
CA VAL A 290 -15.10 -7.76 3.17
C VAL A 290 -16.35 -8.37 2.56
N ARG A 291 -17.45 -8.34 3.31
CA ARG A 291 -18.76 -8.85 2.87
C ARG A 291 -19.70 -7.77 2.32
N ASP A 292 -19.38 -6.49 2.57
CA ASP A 292 -20.17 -5.38 2.03
C ASP A 292 -19.98 -5.31 0.51
N GLN A 293 -21.01 -5.71 -0.23
CA GLN A 293 -20.99 -5.73 -1.69
C GLN A 293 -20.74 -4.35 -2.32
N ARG A 294 -20.98 -3.26 -1.58
CA ARG A 294 -20.68 -1.89 -2.04
C ARG A 294 -19.16 -1.61 -2.04
N GLN A 295 -18.41 -2.33 -1.20
CA GLN A 295 -16.96 -2.24 -1.09
C GLN A 295 -16.24 -3.29 -1.94
N ILE A 296 -16.90 -4.42 -2.23
CA ILE A 296 -16.38 -5.43 -3.17
C ILE A 296 -16.39 -4.81 -4.58
N MET A 297 -15.22 -4.76 -5.18
CA MET A 297 -15.06 -4.09 -6.47
C MET A 297 -15.31 -5.05 -7.65
N HIS A 298 -15.16 -6.35 -7.41
CA HIS A 298 -15.44 -7.39 -8.40
C HIS A 298 -16.93 -7.73 -8.46
N ARG A 299 -17.54 -7.66 -9.64
CA ARG A 299 -19.00 -7.85 -9.80
C ARG A 299 -19.42 -9.25 -10.28
N LYS A 300 -18.47 -10.16 -10.54
CA LYS A 300 -18.81 -11.52 -10.99
C LYS A 300 -18.90 -12.45 -9.79
N VAL A 301 -20.09 -12.98 -9.56
CA VAL A 301 -20.31 -14.07 -8.60
C VAL A 301 -19.60 -15.33 -9.11
N LYS A 302 -18.68 -15.85 -8.31
CA LYS A 302 -18.07 -17.17 -8.57
C LYS A 302 -19.08 -18.27 -8.25
N PRO A 303 -19.06 -19.42 -8.95
CA PRO A 303 -19.85 -20.59 -8.58
C PRO A 303 -19.57 -21.05 -7.13
N ASN A 304 -18.32 -20.90 -6.70
CA ASN A 304 -17.87 -21.12 -5.33
C ASN A 304 -16.72 -20.13 -5.03
N PRO A 305 -16.71 -19.43 -3.87
CA PRO A 305 -15.67 -18.47 -3.53
C PRO A 305 -14.28 -19.11 -3.37
N ALA A 306 -14.21 -20.40 -3.00
CA ALA A 306 -12.98 -21.18 -2.80
C ALA A 306 -12.37 -21.72 -4.10
N ILE A 307 -12.72 -21.14 -5.25
CA ILE A 307 -12.13 -21.44 -6.55
C ILE A 307 -11.13 -20.33 -6.91
N PHE A 308 -9.86 -20.70 -7.04
CA PHE A 308 -8.75 -19.82 -7.39
C PHE A 308 -8.11 -20.30 -8.68
N ILE A 309 -8.08 -19.42 -9.69
CA ILE A 309 -7.45 -19.69 -10.98
C ILE A 309 -6.49 -18.54 -11.27
N GLN A 310 -5.21 -18.85 -11.47
CA GLN A 310 -4.18 -17.85 -11.71
C GLN A 310 -3.14 -18.36 -12.70
N ASN A 311 -2.60 -17.48 -13.56
CA ASN A 311 -1.57 -17.84 -14.54
C ASN A 311 -1.93 -19.12 -15.31
N SER A 312 -3.19 -19.26 -15.73
CA SER A 312 -3.72 -20.52 -16.26
C SER A 312 -4.68 -20.29 -17.42
N ILE A 313 -4.81 -21.30 -18.27
CA ILE A 313 -5.79 -21.36 -19.36
C ILE A 313 -6.77 -22.48 -19.02
N THR A 314 -8.05 -22.15 -18.91
CA THR A 314 -9.10 -23.11 -18.53
C THR A 314 -10.23 -23.08 -19.55
N GLN A 315 -10.48 -24.22 -20.20
CA GLN A 315 -11.51 -24.38 -21.23
C GLN A 315 -12.75 -25.15 -20.74
N ILE A 316 -12.78 -25.51 -19.45
CA ILE A 316 -13.92 -26.17 -18.82
C ILE A 316 -14.83 -25.18 -18.09
N SER A 317 -16.09 -25.54 -17.90
CA SER A 317 -17.01 -24.82 -17.01
C SER A 317 -16.93 -25.40 -15.60
N LEU A 318 -16.85 -24.53 -14.59
CA LEU A 318 -16.83 -24.92 -13.17
C LEU A 318 -18.20 -24.67 -12.53
N SER A 319 -18.61 -25.56 -11.63
CA SER A 319 -19.84 -25.44 -10.83
C SER A 319 -19.53 -25.25 -9.34
N ALA A 320 -20.57 -25.17 -8.51
CA ALA A 320 -20.42 -25.14 -7.05
C ALA A 320 -19.82 -26.44 -6.49
N ASP A 321 -19.92 -27.55 -7.23
CA ASP A 321 -19.39 -28.86 -6.85
C ASP A 321 -17.86 -28.89 -6.88
N ASN A 322 -17.22 -27.97 -7.62
CA ASN A 322 -15.76 -27.81 -7.68
C ASN A 322 -15.20 -27.02 -6.49
N ALA A 323 -15.72 -27.24 -5.29
CA ALA A 323 -15.31 -26.53 -4.08
C ALA A 323 -13.82 -26.74 -3.75
N ASN A 324 -13.19 -25.75 -3.12
CA ASN A 324 -11.78 -25.81 -2.67
C ASN A 324 -10.82 -26.19 -3.81
N LEU A 325 -10.81 -25.41 -4.87
CA LEU A 325 -10.04 -25.68 -6.08
C LEU A 325 -8.98 -24.60 -6.30
N TRP A 326 -7.75 -25.03 -6.49
CA TRP A 326 -6.61 -24.18 -6.82
C TRP A 326 -5.98 -24.61 -8.14
N ILE A 327 -6.15 -23.81 -9.19
CA ILE A 327 -5.53 -24.04 -10.49
C ILE A 327 -4.52 -22.92 -10.75
N GLU A 328 -3.25 -23.29 -10.88
CA GLU A 328 -2.18 -22.32 -11.11
C GLU A 328 -1.18 -22.83 -12.17
N ASN A 329 -0.60 -21.93 -12.97
CA ASN A 329 0.43 -22.29 -13.96
C ASN A 329 0.05 -23.50 -14.85
N SER A 330 -1.21 -23.58 -15.27
CA SER A 330 -1.76 -24.80 -15.87
C SER A 330 -2.60 -24.53 -17.12
N HIS A 331 -2.54 -25.46 -18.06
CA HIS A 331 -3.48 -25.57 -19.18
C HIS A 331 -4.47 -26.70 -18.94
N ILE A 332 -5.74 -26.35 -18.72
CA ILE A 332 -6.85 -27.29 -18.52
C ILE A 332 -7.73 -27.25 -19.77
N GLY A 333 -7.56 -28.25 -20.64
CA GLY A 333 -8.30 -28.39 -21.89
C GLY A 333 -9.73 -28.90 -21.71
N GLU A 334 -10.51 -28.90 -22.78
CA GLU A 334 -11.93 -29.31 -22.78
C GLU A 334 -12.19 -30.76 -22.31
N GLY A 335 -11.22 -31.66 -22.48
CA GLY A 335 -11.33 -33.08 -22.10
C GLY A 335 -11.22 -33.37 -20.60
N TRP A 336 -11.04 -32.33 -19.76
CA TRP A 336 -10.86 -32.49 -18.33
C TRP A 336 -12.18 -32.52 -17.55
N LYS A 337 -12.27 -33.42 -16.57
CA LYS A 337 -13.29 -33.45 -15.51
C LYS A 337 -12.59 -33.31 -14.16
N ILE A 338 -12.91 -32.25 -13.45
CA ILE A 338 -12.25 -31.86 -12.20
C ILE A 338 -13.23 -32.06 -11.04
N GLY A 339 -12.72 -32.58 -9.93
CA GLY A 339 -13.48 -32.82 -8.70
C GLY A 339 -13.45 -31.61 -7.76
N SER A 340 -13.49 -31.90 -6.46
CA SER A 340 -13.38 -30.94 -5.36
C SER A 340 -12.13 -31.18 -4.50
N CYS A 341 -11.69 -30.16 -3.75
CA CYS A 341 -10.55 -30.24 -2.83
C CYS A 341 -9.22 -30.59 -3.53
N GLN A 342 -8.83 -29.79 -4.54
CA GLN A 342 -7.70 -30.10 -5.42
C GLN A 342 -6.76 -28.90 -5.62
N ILE A 343 -5.47 -29.19 -5.76
CA ILE A 343 -4.44 -28.29 -6.26
C ILE A 343 -3.92 -28.86 -7.56
N ILE A 344 -3.98 -28.07 -8.63
CA ILE A 344 -3.50 -28.44 -9.96
C ILE A 344 -2.49 -27.38 -10.40
N THR A 345 -1.23 -27.77 -10.57
CA THR A 345 -0.17 -26.85 -10.99
C THR A 345 0.81 -27.41 -12.01
N GLY A 346 1.34 -26.53 -12.86
CA GLY A 346 2.41 -26.85 -13.80
C GLY A 346 1.98 -27.64 -15.04
N ILE A 347 0.68 -27.80 -15.28
CA ILE A 347 0.18 -28.58 -16.42
C ILE A 347 0.55 -27.88 -17.74
N PRO A 348 1.38 -28.51 -18.62
CA PRO A 348 1.73 -27.92 -19.92
C PRO A 348 0.53 -27.94 -20.87
N GLU A 349 0.61 -27.22 -21.99
CA GLU A 349 -0.41 -27.27 -23.05
C GLU A 349 -0.63 -28.72 -23.52
N ASN A 350 -1.91 -29.13 -23.61
CA ASN A 350 -2.28 -30.52 -23.83
C ASN A 350 -3.67 -30.67 -24.44
N HIS A 351 -3.96 -31.88 -24.93
CA HIS A 351 -5.28 -32.31 -25.40
C HIS A 351 -5.70 -33.60 -24.67
N TRP A 352 -5.55 -33.63 -23.35
CA TRP A 352 -5.81 -34.83 -22.57
C TRP A 352 -7.29 -35.02 -22.22
N ASN A 353 -7.69 -36.29 -22.07
CA ASN A 353 -8.98 -36.68 -21.52
C ASN A 353 -8.75 -37.26 -20.12
N ILE A 354 -8.92 -36.44 -19.07
CA ILE A 354 -8.61 -36.81 -17.68
C ILE A 354 -9.84 -36.58 -16.80
N SER A 355 -10.15 -37.55 -15.95
CA SER A 355 -11.08 -37.39 -14.85
C SER A 355 -10.31 -37.46 -13.54
N LEU A 356 -10.25 -36.35 -12.79
CA LEU A 356 -9.51 -36.24 -11.54
C LEU A 356 -10.49 -36.32 -10.34
N PRO A 357 -10.39 -37.34 -9.48
CA PRO A 357 -11.34 -37.53 -8.37
C PRO A 357 -11.05 -36.58 -7.20
N ASP A 358 -12.05 -36.37 -6.35
CA ASP A 358 -11.98 -35.50 -5.18
C ASP A 358 -10.76 -35.78 -4.29
N GLY A 359 -10.17 -34.72 -3.76
CA GLY A 359 -9.00 -34.79 -2.87
C GLY A 359 -7.68 -35.10 -3.57
N VAL A 360 -7.67 -35.41 -4.87
CA VAL A 360 -6.44 -35.68 -5.64
C VAL A 360 -5.92 -34.40 -6.30
N CYS A 361 -4.67 -34.08 -5.98
CA CYS A 361 -3.90 -32.97 -6.50
C CYS A 361 -2.86 -33.48 -7.52
N ILE A 362 -2.43 -32.59 -8.41
CA ILE A 362 -1.37 -32.87 -9.39
C ILE A 362 -0.43 -31.67 -9.46
N ASP A 363 0.87 -31.93 -9.38
CA ASP A 363 1.88 -31.00 -9.88
C ASP A 363 2.73 -31.65 -10.99
N ILE A 364 3.00 -30.89 -12.04
CA ILE A 364 3.91 -31.27 -13.13
C ILE A 364 5.09 -30.31 -13.11
N VAL A 365 6.29 -30.86 -12.93
CA VAL A 365 7.51 -30.07 -12.78
C VAL A 365 8.40 -30.28 -14.00
N PRO A 366 8.80 -29.20 -14.70
CA PRO A 366 9.76 -29.31 -15.80
C PRO A 366 11.16 -29.65 -15.28
N LEU A 367 11.84 -30.57 -15.95
CA LEU A 367 13.20 -31.00 -15.67
C LEU A 367 14.09 -30.83 -16.90
N LYS A 368 15.39 -30.56 -16.71
CA LYS A 368 16.36 -30.42 -17.80
C LYS A 368 15.80 -29.55 -18.95
N LYS A 369 16.04 -29.94 -20.22
CA LYS A 369 15.58 -29.22 -21.42
C LYS A 369 14.13 -29.53 -21.79
N ASN A 370 13.76 -30.81 -21.89
CA ASN A 370 12.43 -31.26 -22.38
C ASN A 370 11.69 -32.17 -21.41
N ASP A 371 12.35 -32.66 -20.35
CA ASP A 371 11.78 -33.65 -19.45
C ASP A 371 10.72 -33.01 -18.54
N PHE A 372 9.78 -33.82 -18.08
CA PHE A 372 8.75 -33.51 -17.09
C PHE A 372 8.65 -34.65 -16.09
N VAL A 373 8.27 -34.33 -14.87
CA VAL A 373 7.88 -35.30 -13.84
C VAL A 373 6.47 -34.99 -13.37
N ALA A 374 5.60 -36.01 -13.38
CA ALA A 374 4.28 -35.93 -12.81
C ALA A 374 4.28 -36.41 -11.36
N ARG A 375 3.82 -35.56 -10.45
CA ARG A 375 3.59 -35.91 -9.05
C ARG A 375 2.13 -35.71 -8.70
N PRO A 376 1.33 -36.78 -8.72
CA PRO A 376 0.02 -36.76 -8.09
C PRO A 376 0.16 -36.97 -6.58
N TYR A 377 -0.72 -36.35 -5.80
CA TYR A 377 -0.76 -36.49 -4.34
C TYR A 377 -2.17 -36.21 -3.79
N GLY A 378 -2.47 -36.67 -2.58
CA GLY A 378 -3.68 -36.30 -1.87
C GLY A 378 -3.53 -34.94 -1.18
N LEU A 379 -4.61 -34.14 -1.13
CA LEU A 379 -4.58 -32.81 -0.53
C LEU A 379 -4.01 -32.80 0.91
N ASP A 380 -4.33 -33.85 1.69
CA ASP A 380 -3.92 -33.99 3.09
C ASP A 380 -2.72 -34.93 3.29
N ASP A 381 -2.06 -35.38 2.22
CA ASP A 381 -0.90 -36.26 2.35
C ASP A 381 0.28 -35.54 3.02
N VAL A 382 0.87 -36.20 4.02
CA VAL A 382 1.98 -35.64 4.82
C VAL A 382 3.37 -35.92 4.27
N PHE A 383 3.49 -36.82 3.26
CA PHE A 383 4.77 -37.26 2.69
C PHE A 383 5.76 -37.72 3.76
N LYS A 384 5.29 -38.56 4.68
CA LYS A 384 6.09 -39.12 5.77
C LYS A 384 5.69 -40.56 6.03
N GLY A 385 6.69 -41.40 6.28
CA GLY A 385 6.51 -42.79 6.70
C GLY A 385 6.89 -43.81 5.64
N SER A 386 7.08 -45.04 6.10
CA SER A 386 7.53 -46.16 5.27
C SER A 386 6.44 -46.65 4.33
N LEU A 387 6.81 -47.03 3.10
CA LEU A 387 5.88 -47.41 2.03
C LEU A 387 5.15 -48.73 2.28
N ASP A 388 5.64 -49.56 3.21
CA ASP A 388 5.00 -50.80 3.65
C ASP A 388 3.99 -50.59 4.80
N SER A 389 3.93 -49.38 5.37
CA SER A 389 3.00 -49.06 6.45
C SER A 389 1.61 -48.69 5.92
N GLU A 390 0.57 -49.31 6.50
CA GLU A 390 -0.83 -48.94 6.22
C GLU A 390 -1.18 -47.51 6.67
N THR A 391 -0.35 -46.88 7.51
CA THR A 391 -0.54 -45.49 7.96
C THR A 391 0.04 -44.45 7.01
N THR A 392 0.90 -44.85 6.06
CA THR A 392 1.49 -43.96 5.08
C THR A 392 0.48 -43.69 3.97
N THR A 393 -0.07 -42.47 3.93
CA THR A 393 -1.08 -42.09 2.95
C THR A 393 -0.45 -41.58 1.64
N PHE A 394 -1.03 -42.01 0.52
CA PHE A 394 -0.74 -41.51 -0.82
C PHE A 394 -2.06 -41.47 -1.61
N LEU A 395 -2.42 -40.29 -2.11
CA LEU A 395 -3.70 -40.03 -2.80
C LEU A 395 -4.91 -40.32 -1.90
N GLY A 396 -4.79 -39.99 -0.60
CA GLY A 396 -5.88 -40.15 0.38
C GLY A 396 -6.18 -41.60 0.79
N LYS A 397 -5.35 -42.57 0.38
CA LYS A 397 -5.43 -43.99 0.77
C LYS A 397 -4.08 -44.51 1.23
N SER A 398 -4.00 -45.71 1.81
CA SER A 398 -2.69 -46.27 2.18
C SER A 398 -1.86 -46.57 0.94
N PHE A 399 -0.53 -46.35 1.02
CA PHE A 399 0.38 -46.63 -0.08
C PHE A 399 0.35 -48.13 -0.51
N PRO A 400 0.31 -49.11 0.42
CA PRO A 400 0.13 -50.52 0.04
C PRO A 400 -1.17 -50.78 -0.74
N GLN A 401 -2.27 -50.14 -0.36
CA GLN A 401 -3.54 -50.25 -1.09
C GLN A 401 -3.41 -49.67 -2.50
N TRP A 402 -2.78 -48.50 -2.67
CA TRP A 402 -2.57 -47.87 -3.97
C TRP A 402 -1.77 -48.76 -4.93
N MET A 403 -0.74 -49.44 -4.43
CA MET A 403 0.06 -50.42 -5.19
C MET A 403 -0.75 -51.65 -5.58
N LYS A 404 -1.53 -52.19 -4.63
CA LYS A 404 -2.37 -53.38 -4.86
C LYS A 404 -3.40 -53.15 -5.95
N GLU A 405 -4.07 -52.00 -5.95
CA GLU A 405 -5.06 -51.62 -6.98
C GLU A 405 -4.46 -51.61 -8.41
N ARG A 406 -3.14 -51.40 -8.53
CA ARG A 406 -2.38 -51.35 -9.79
C ARG A 406 -1.63 -52.65 -10.12
N GLY A 407 -1.81 -53.68 -9.28
CA GLY A 407 -1.13 -54.97 -9.41
C GLY A 407 0.40 -54.83 -9.37
N LEU A 408 0.90 -54.04 -8.42
CA LEU A 408 2.33 -53.84 -8.16
C LEU A 408 2.71 -54.35 -6.76
N SER A 409 3.94 -54.84 -6.61
CA SER A 409 4.58 -55.12 -5.31
C SER A 409 5.68 -54.09 -5.00
N LEU A 410 6.10 -53.99 -3.74
CA LEU A 410 7.20 -53.10 -3.35
C LEU A 410 8.53 -53.44 -4.04
N ASP A 411 8.70 -54.64 -4.58
CA ASP A 411 9.94 -55.06 -5.26
C ASP A 411 10.19 -54.32 -6.57
N TYR A 412 9.15 -53.77 -7.18
CA TYR A 412 9.26 -52.92 -8.37
C TYR A 412 9.90 -51.55 -8.07
N LEU A 413 9.93 -51.14 -6.80
CA LEU A 413 10.52 -49.88 -6.37
C LEU A 413 12.01 -50.05 -6.08
N LYS A 414 12.82 -49.18 -6.69
CA LYS A 414 14.26 -49.07 -6.44
C LYS A 414 14.54 -47.89 -5.51
N GLY A 415 15.57 -48.00 -4.67
CA GLY A 415 15.99 -46.94 -3.76
C GLY A 415 15.32 -47.01 -2.38
N ARG A 416 15.18 -45.85 -1.72
CA ARG A 416 14.63 -45.74 -0.37
C ARG A 416 13.15 -46.07 -0.32
N LYS A 417 12.72 -46.75 0.75
CA LYS A 417 11.33 -47.17 0.99
C LYS A 417 10.85 -46.82 2.40
N ASP A 418 11.75 -46.30 3.23
CA ASP A 418 11.53 -45.92 4.63
C ASP A 418 10.78 -44.59 4.80
N ASP A 419 10.71 -43.75 3.74
CA ASP A 419 10.02 -42.46 3.77
C ASP A 419 9.45 -42.10 2.38
N LEU A 420 8.15 -41.81 2.31
CA LEU A 420 7.45 -41.45 1.06
C LEU A 420 8.09 -40.28 0.31
N GLN A 421 8.56 -39.26 1.04
CA GLN A 421 9.26 -38.10 0.47
C GLN A 421 10.51 -38.48 -0.33
N ALA A 422 11.21 -39.54 0.11
CA ALA A 422 12.48 -39.95 -0.46
C ALA A 422 12.38 -41.18 -1.38
N ALA A 423 11.20 -41.79 -1.49
CA ALA A 423 10.96 -42.91 -2.38
C ALA A 423 10.80 -42.48 -3.83
N SER A 424 11.50 -43.15 -4.74
CA SER A 424 11.47 -42.84 -6.17
C SER A 424 10.26 -43.47 -6.86
N ILE A 425 9.13 -42.76 -6.84
CA ILE A 425 7.84 -43.25 -7.38
C ILE A 425 7.27 -42.39 -8.52
N PHE A 426 7.86 -41.21 -8.78
CA PHE A 426 7.32 -40.25 -9.75
C PHE A 426 8.01 -40.38 -11.11
N PRO A 427 7.29 -40.76 -12.18
CA PRO A 427 7.87 -41.05 -13.47
C PRO A 427 8.33 -39.78 -14.20
N VAL A 428 9.48 -39.87 -14.87
CA VAL A 428 10.01 -38.85 -15.78
C VAL A 428 9.71 -39.26 -17.22
N THR A 429 9.17 -38.33 -18.01
CA THR A 429 8.98 -38.48 -19.46
C THR A 429 9.29 -37.16 -20.18
N ASN A 430 9.58 -37.24 -21.47
CA ASN A 430 9.75 -36.08 -22.35
C ASN A 430 8.57 -35.91 -23.34
N SER A 431 7.56 -36.79 -23.31
CA SER A 431 6.34 -36.70 -24.12
C SER A 431 5.18 -36.18 -23.28
N ILE A 432 4.48 -35.16 -23.80
CA ILE A 432 3.28 -34.59 -23.18
C ILE A 432 2.12 -35.60 -23.23
N GLU A 433 2.03 -36.40 -24.29
CA GLU A 433 1.01 -37.42 -24.46
C GLU A 433 1.18 -38.57 -23.46
N GLU A 434 2.41 -39.09 -23.32
CA GLU A 434 2.74 -40.09 -22.30
C GLU A 434 2.49 -39.57 -20.89
N LEU A 435 2.77 -38.29 -20.63
CA LEU A 435 2.52 -37.65 -19.35
C LEU A 435 1.03 -37.72 -18.96
N GLY A 436 0.13 -37.45 -19.92
CA GLY A 436 -1.31 -37.59 -19.71
C GLY A 436 -1.74 -39.04 -19.40
N ILE A 437 -1.14 -40.02 -20.08
CA ILE A 437 -1.40 -41.45 -19.84
C ILE A 437 -0.91 -41.87 -18.44
N LEU A 438 0.30 -41.44 -18.06
CA LEU A 438 0.88 -41.69 -16.73
C LEU A 438 0.01 -41.09 -15.62
N VAL A 439 -0.43 -39.83 -15.79
CA VAL A 439 -1.30 -39.15 -14.81
C VAL A 439 -2.62 -39.91 -14.64
N ARG A 440 -3.29 -40.30 -15.73
CA ARG A 440 -4.53 -41.10 -15.67
C ARG A 440 -4.32 -42.40 -14.90
N TRP A 441 -3.28 -43.15 -15.23
CA TRP A 441 -2.98 -44.41 -14.56
C TRP A 441 -2.63 -44.24 -13.07
N MET A 442 -1.83 -43.23 -12.72
CA MET A 442 -1.44 -42.98 -11.33
C MET A 442 -2.61 -42.48 -10.46
N THR A 443 -3.64 -41.89 -11.06
CA THR A 443 -4.77 -41.28 -10.34
C THR A 443 -6.06 -42.10 -10.45
N SER A 444 -6.73 -42.07 -11.60
CA SER A 444 -8.11 -42.54 -11.76
C SER A 444 -8.29 -43.87 -12.52
N GLU A 445 -7.29 -44.32 -13.28
CA GLU A 445 -7.40 -45.49 -14.16
C GLU A 445 -6.36 -46.57 -13.83
N PRO A 446 -6.46 -47.25 -12.67
CA PRO A 446 -5.45 -48.21 -12.22
C PRO A 446 -5.28 -49.42 -13.15
N GLN A 447 -6.29 -49.72 -13.98
CA GLN A 447 -6.29 -50.82 -14.94
C GLN A 447 -5.74 -50.44 -16.34
N LEU A 448 -5.25 -49.20 -16.51
CA LEU A 448 -4.71 -48.74 -17.80
C LEU A 448 -3.34 -49.40 -18.08
N GLU A 449 -3.34 -50.48 -18.86
CA GLU A 449 -2.14 -51.29 -19.17
C GLU A 449 -1.00 -50.46 -19.76
N GLU A 450 -1.30 -49.55 -20.68
CA GLU A 450 -0.28 -48.69 -21.29
C GLU A 450 0.38 -47.76 -20.26
N GLY A 451 -0.41 -47.20 -19.33
CA GLY A 451 0.12 -46.39 -18.24
C GLY A 451 0.99 -47.18 -17.27
N LYS A 452 0.61 -48.43 -16.96
CA LYS A 452 1.45 -49.36 -16.17
C LYS A 452 2.78 -49.64 -16.86
N ARG A 453 2.75 -49.93 -18.17
CA ARG A 453 3.94 -50.21 -18.99
C ARG A 453 4.89 -49.01 -18.99
N LEU A 454 4.36 -47.81 -19.29
CA LEU A 454 5.14 -46.57 -19.29
C LEU A 454 5.72 -46.28 -17.90
N TRP A 455 4.92 -46.41 -16.84
CA TRP A 455 5.39 -46.13 -15.48
C TRP A 455 6.51 -47.08 -15.08
N LEU A 456 6.42 -48.38 -15.38
CA LEU A 456 7.48 -49.34 -15.07
C LEU A 456 8.80 -49.03 -15.81
N GLN A 457 8.72 -48.61 -17.07
CA GLN A 457 9.88 -48.29 -17.91
C GLN A 457 10.53 -46.94 -17.57
N ALA A 458 9.76 -45.97 -17.09
CA ALA A 458 10.26 -44.62 -16.81
C ALA A 458 11.32 -44.58 -15.70
N GLU A 459 12.31 -43.68 -15.85
CA GLU A 459 13.13 -43.21 -14.72
C GLU A 459 12.18 -42.60 -13.68
N LYS A 460 12.44 -42.85 -12.39
CA LYS A 460 11.62 -42.32 -11.30
C LYS A 460 12.44 -41.44 -10.38
N LEU A 461 11.83 -40.34 -9.95
CA LEU A 461 12.37 -39.44 -8.95
C LEU A 461 11.55 -39.52 -7.66
N SER A 462 12.21 -39.20 -6.55
CA SER A 462 11.57 -38.93 -5.27
C SER A 462 11.14 -37.47 -5.17
N ALA A 463 10.25 -37.14 -4.23
CA ALA A 463 9.85 -35.73 -4.03
C ALA A 463 11.05 -34.83 -3.69
N ASP A 464 12.02 -35.33 -2.91
CA ASP A 464 13.28 -34.62 -2.65
C ASP A 464 14.09 -34.38 -3.94
N ALA A 465 14.18 -35.39 -4.80
CA ALA A 465 14.90 -35.28 -6.07
C ALA A 465 14.20 -34.35 -7.07
N ILE A 466 12.87 -34.29 -7.05
CA ILE A 466 12.09 -33.33 -7.85
C ILE A 466 12.47 -31.91 -7.44
N SER A 467 12.41 -31.58 -6.15
CA SER A 467 12.79 -30.25 -5.67
C SER A 467 14.24 -29.91 -6.02
N ALA A 468 15.19 -30.83 -5.86
CA ALA A 468 16.59 -30.57 -6.18
C ALA A 468 16.88 -30.38 -7.68
N LYS A 469 16.13 -31.05 -8.57
CA LYS A 469 16.39 -31.09 -10.02
C LYS A 469 15.45 -30.23 -10.86
N ALA A 470 14.47 -29.58 -10.25
CA ALA A 470 13.47 -28.77 -10.94
C ALA A 470 14.10 -27.64 -11.77
N ASN A 471 13.66 -27.49 -13.01
CA ASN A 471 14.04 -26.37 -13.85
C ASN A 471 13.09 -25.19 -13.59
N LEU A 472 13.43 -24.37 -12.60
CA LEU A 472 12.60 -23.23 -12.19
C LEU A 472 12.46 -22.16 -13.27
N LYS A 473 13.47 -21.98 -14.13
CA LYS A 473 13.38 -21.06 -15.26
C LYS A 473 12.28 -21.47 -16.24
N ARG A 474 12.18 -22.77 -16.56
CA ARG A 474 11.07 -23.30 -17.40
C ARG A 474 9.72 -23.16 -16.70
N LEU A 475 9.66 -23.42 -15.41
CA LEU A 475 8.43 -23.25 -14.61
C LEU A 475 7.92 -21.79 -14.66
N TYR A 476 8.82 -20.83 -14.44
CA TYR A 476 8.50 -19.39 -14.50
C TYR A 476 8.17 -18.94 -15.92
N ALA A 477 8.88 -19.43 -16.94
CA ALA A 477 8.59 -19.12 -18.33
C ALA A 477 7.16 -19.56 -18.72
N GLN A 478 6.73 -20.75 -18.30
CA GLN A 478 5.35 -21.22 -18.50
C GLN A 478 4.35 -20.30 -17.78
N ARG A 479 4.63 -19.96 -16.51
CA ARG A 479 3.77 -19.06 -15.71
C ARG A 479 3.61 -17.70 -16.38
N THR A 480 4.71 -17.12 -16.85
CA THR A 480 4.73 -15.84 -17.57
C THR A 480 3.97 -15.94 -18.90
N ALA A 481 4.13 -17.03 -19.65
CA ALA A 481 3.40 -17.25 -20.90
C ALA A 481 1.88 -17.32 -20.67
N TYR A 482 1.41 -18.03 -19.65
CA TYR A 482 -0.03 -18.06 -19.33
C TYR A 482 -0.53 -16.72 -18.79
N ARG A 483 0.26 -16.05 -17.94
CA ARG A 483 -0.08 -14.70 -17.45
C ARG A 483 -0.20 -13.68 -18.60
N ARG A 484 0.67 -13.77 -19.61
CA ARG A 484 0.62 -12.94 -20.83
C ARG A 484 -0.75 -13.02 -21.50
N ASN A 485 -1.28 -14.23 -21.68
CA ASN A 485 -2.62 -14.44 -22.23
C ASN A 485 -3.72 -13.94 -21.28
N ASN A 486 -3.55 -14.14 -19.97
CA ASN A 486 -4.52 -13.68 -18.99
C ASN A 486 -4.65 -12.15 -18.95
N TRP A 487 -3.57 -11.38 -19.17
CA TRP A 487 -3.62 -9.92 -19.20
C TRP A 487 -4.65 -9.37 -20.19
N GLN A 488 -4.62 -9.86 -21.43
CA GLN A 488 -5.57 -9.45 -22.47
C GLN A 488 -7.00 -9.89 -22.13
N GLY A 489 -7.17 -11.13 -21.67
CA GLY A 489 -8.47 -11.66 -21.28
C GLY A 489 -9.11 -10.90 -20.11
N LEU A 490 -8.30 -10.50 -19.12
CA LEU A 490 -8.75 -9.71 -17.97
C LEU A 490 -9.15 -8.30 -18.37
N ALA A 491 -8.35 -7.65 -19.24
CA ALA A 491 -8.65 -6.31 -19.76
C ALA A 491 -9.93 -6.30 -20.62
N ALA A 492 -10.09 -7.28 -21.52
CA ALA A 492 -11.28 -7.40 -22.35
C ALA A 492 -12.56 -7.70 -21.54
N ASN A 493 -12.43 -8.46 -20.45
CA ASN A 493 -13.55 -8.83 -19.56
C ASN A 493 -13.60 -7.99 -18.28
N TYR A 494 -13.16 -6.73 -18.32
CA TYR A 494 -13.00 -5.88 -17.14
C TYR A 494 -14.28 -5.71 -16.29
N GLU A 495 -15.48 -5.79 -16.89
CA GLU A 495 -16.75 -5.72 -16.15
C GLU A 495 -16.91 -6.88 -15.14
N LYS A 496 -16.24 -7.99 -15.41
CA LYS A 496 -16.28 -9.24 -14.64
C LYS A 496 -14.90 -9.60 -14.08
N SER A 497 -13.93 -8.70 -14.13
CA SER A 497 -12.56 -8.91 -13.67
C SER A 497 -12.11 -7.77 -12.76
N ILE A 498 -10.98 -7.96 -12.09
CA ILE A 498 -10.37 -6.96 -11.21
C ILE A 498 -9.40 -6.02 -11.95
N PHE A 499 -9.34 -6.08 -13.29
CA PHE A 499 -8.23 -5.52 -14.07
C PHE A 499 -7.92 -4.05 -13.75
N TYR A 500 -8.93 -3.16 -13.76
CA TYR A 500 -8.74 -1.73 -13.48
C TYR A 500 -8.57 -1.36 -12.00
N GLN A 501 -8.42 -2.36 -11.13
CA GLN A 501 -8.19 -2.22 -9.69
C GLN A 501 -6.75 -2.60 -9.31
N LEU A 502 -6.10 -3.35 -10.20
CA LEU A 502 -4.69 -3.73 -10.09
C LEU A 502 -3.79 -2.49 -9.99
N ASP A 503 -2.54 -2.71 -9.61
CA ASP A 503 -1.46 -1.76 -9.85
C ASP A 503 -1.29 -1.60 -11.38
N LEU A 504 -1.93 -0.57 -11.93
CA LEU A 504 -1.90 -0.26 -13.35
C LEU A 504 -0.56 0.35 -13.77
N GLN A 505 0.21 0.89 -12.82
CA GLN A 505 1.57 1.31 -13.08
C GLN A 505 2.45 0.08 -13.40
N ASN A 506 2.32 -0.99 -12.60
CA ASN A 506 2.96 -2.27 -12.89
C ASN A 506 2.38 -2.92 -14.16
N ALA A 507 1.06 -2.90 -14.35
CA ALA A 507 0.43 -3.45 -15.55
C ALA A 507 0.93 -2.75 -16.82
N ALA A 508 1.11 -1.42 -16.81
CA ALA A 508 1.65 -0.69 -17.95
C ALA A 508 3.06 -1.17 -18.33
N THR A 509 3.93 -1.39 -17.33
CA THR A 509 5.27 -1.94 -17.52
C THR A 509 5.21 -3.36 -18.09
N GLU A 510 4.31 -4.21 -17.60
CA GLU A 510 4.12 -5.57 -18.12
C GLU A 510 3.63 -5.58 -19.58
N PHE A 511 2.67 -4.70 -19.92
CA PHE A 511 2.19 -4.55 -21.28
C PHE A 511 3.30 -4.10 -22.23
N ALA A 512 4.12 -3.13 -21.80
CA ALA A 512 5.23 -2.63 -22.61
C ALA A 512 6.34 -3.68 -22.79
N ASN A 513 6.79 -4.31 -21.69
CA ASN A 513 7.87 -5.31 -21.71
C ASN A 513 7.49 -6.54 -22.56
N GLN A 514 6.23 -6.94 -22.55
CA GLN A 514 5.73 -8.10 -23.29
C GLN A 514 5.17 -7.73 -24.68
N ASN A 515 5.28 -6.46 -25.08
CA ASN A 515 4.75 -5.91 -26.33
C ASN A 515 3.29 -6.33 -26.57
N LEU A 516 2.45 -6.16 -25.55
CA LEU A 516 1.02 -6.47 -25.60
C LEU A 516 0.24 -5.31 -26.25
N PRO A 517 -0.85 -5.61 -26.97
CA PRO A 517 -1.73 -4.58 -27.52
C PRO A 517 -2.32 -3.74 -26.39
N ILE A 518 -2.33 -2.42 -26.62
CA ILE A 518 -2.92 -1.45 -25.71
C ILE A 518 -4.43 -1.75 -25.60
N PRO A 519 -5.01 -1.83 -24.38
CA PRO A 519 -6.44 -2.07 -24.21
C PRO A 519 -7.29 -1.00 -24.91
N ASP A 520 -8.38 -1.40 -25.55
CA ASP A 520 -9.28 -0.48 -26.26
C ASP A 520 -9.85 0.63 -25.36
N ILE A 521 -10.22 1.74 -25.99
CA ILE A 521 -10.96 2.81 -25.33
C ILE A 521 -12.33 2.28 -24.91
N LEU A 522 -12.67 2.47 -23.64
CA LEU A 522 -13.95 2.00 -23.11
C LEU A 522 -15.14 2.86 -23.56
N LYS A 523 -16.31 2.22 -23.66
CA LYS A 523 -17.58 2.83 -24.04
C LYS A 523 -17.97 3.96 -23.07
N GLU A 524 -18.68 4.98 -23.57
CA GLU A 524 -19.11 6.12 -22.75
C GLU A 524 -20.06 5.74 -21.61
N THR A 525 -20.84 4.67 -21.77
CA THR A 525 -21.74 4.12 -20.75
C THR A 525 -21.00 3.46 -19.58
N THR A 526 -19.69 3.24 -19.70
CA THR A 526 -18.85 2.68 -18.63
C THR A 526 -18.70 3.69 -17.51
N ALA A 527 -18.67 3.23 -16.26
CA ALA A 527 -18.48 4.09 -15.09
C ALA A 527 -17.27 5.05 -15.26
N PRO A 528 -17.40 6.36 -14.96
CA PRO A 528 -16.38 7.36 -15.27
C PRO A 528 -15.00 7.02 -14.72
N MET A 529 -14.95 6.53 -13.48
CA MET A 529 -13.69 6.13 -12.83
C MET A 529 -12.94 5.02 -13.58
N ILE A 530 -13.65 4.02 -14.11
CA ILE A 530 -13.02 2.95 -14.89
C ILE A 530 -12.44 3.51 -16.20
N ARG A 531 -13.14 4.46 -16.82
CA ARG A 531 -12.66 5.15 -18.02
C ARG A 531 -11.41 5.98 -17.73
N ILE A 532 -11.36 6.66 -16.58
CA ILE A 532 -10.16 7.40 -16.12
C ILE A 532 -8.97 6.46 -15.97
N HIS A 533 -9.14 5.32 -15.27
CA HIS A 533 -8.11 4.30 -15.12
C HIS A 533 -7.63 3.74 -16.48
N ASN A 534 -8.55 3.45 -17.40
CA ASN A 534 -8.23 3.01 -18.76
C ASN A 534 -7.41 4.04 -19.53
N ARG A 535 -7.86 5.30 -19.57
CA ARG A 535 -7.17 6.39 -20.27
C ARG A 535 -5.75 6.60 -19.73
N MET A 536 -5.59 6.61 -18.40
CA MET A 536 -4.26 6.77 -17.80
C MET A 536 -3.35 5.56 -18.03
N LEU A 537 -3.87 4.34 -17.97
CA LEU A 537 -3.13 3.12 -18.32
C LEU A 537 -2.62 3.19 -19.76
N ARG A 538 -3.50 3.56 -20.71
CA ARG A 538 -3.15 3.74 -22.12
C ARG A 538 -2.04 4.77 -22.29
N ALA A 539 -2.18 5.93 -21.66
CA ALA A 539 -1.16 6.98 -21.65
C ALA A 539 0.19 6.44 -21.14
N ARG A 540 0.20 5.71 -20.02
CA ARG A 540 1.43 5.16 -19.45
C ARG A 540 2.09 4.12 -20.37
N ILE A 541 1.31 3.23 -21.00
CA ILE A 541 1.85 2.26 -21.98
C ILE A 541 2.44 2.99 -23.20
N MET A 542 1.72 3.96 -23.76
CA MET A 542 2.20 4.78 -24.90
C MET A 542 3.50 5.52 -24.55
N LYS A 543 3.57 6.12 -23.36
CA LYS A 543 4.78 6.79 -22.86
C LYS A 543 5.97 5.83 -22.77
N LEU A 544 5.77 4.60 -22.31
CA LEU A 544 6.82 3.56 -22.26
C LEU A 544 7.27 3.11 -23.66
N HIS A 545 6.38 3.17 -24.65
CA HIS A 545 6.70 2.92 -26.07
C HIS A 545 7.26 4.15 -26.80
N ASN A 546 7.48 5.28 -26.11
CA ASN A 546 7.86 6.56 -26.72
C ASN A 546 6.87 7.08 -27.79
N ASP A 547 5.59 6.73 -27.67
CA ASP A 547 4.51 7.27 -28.52
C ASP A 547 4.03 8.62 -27.96
N ASN A 548 4.21 9.69 -28.73
CA ASN A 548 3.88 11.07 -28.34
C ASN A 548 2.38 11.31 -28.09
N ASN A 549 1.49 10.42 -28.56
CA ASN A 549 0.05 10.55 -28.35
C ASN A 549 -0.38 10.33 -26.89
N TYR A 550 0.54 9.89 -26.00
CA TYR A 550 0.23 9.68 -24.57
C TYR A 550 -0.36 10.92 -23.89
N LYS A 551 0.02 12.12 -24.32
CA LYS A 551 -0.45 13.38 -23.73
C LYS A 551 -1.94 13.59 -23.93
N GLU A 552 -2.49 13.12 -25.05
CA GLU A 552 -3.92 13.22 -25.34
C GLU A 552 -4.72 12.30 -24.42
N GLU A 553 -4.25 11.07 -24.22
CA GLU A 553 -4.86 10.10 -23.30
C GLU A 553 -4.78 10.58 -21.84
N GLU A 554 -3.63 11.15 -21.43
CA GLU A 554 -3.46 11.74 -20.11
C GLU A 554 -4.44 12.91 -19.89
N GLN A 555 -4.49 13.86 -20.83
CA GLN A 555 -5.45 14.98 -20.77
C GLN A 555 -6.90 14.51 -20.74
N ALA A 556 -7.25 13.48 -21.52
CA ALA A 556 -8.58 12.89 -21.51
C ALA A 556 -8.94 12.30 -20.13
N ALA A 557 -8.00 11.66 -19.44
CA ALA A 557 -8.23 11.16 -18.07
C ALA A 557 -8.53 12.30 -17.08
N PHE A 558 -7.74 13.37 -17.11
CA PHE A 558 -7.98 14.56 -16.29
C PHE A 558 -9.30 15.26 -16.64
N HIS A 559 -9.66 15.35 -17.92
CA HIS A 559 -10.94 15.91 -18.36
C HIS A 559 -12.13 15.08 -17.85
N LEU A 560 -12.05 13.75 -17.92
CA LEU A 560 -13.11 12.88 -17.38
C LEU A 560 -13.31 13.05 -15.87
N LEU A 561 -12.22 13.20 -15.10
CA LEU A 561 -12.32 13.48 -13.68
C LEU A 561 -13.03 14.82 -13.44
N ARG A 562 -12.59 15.86 -14.15
CA ARG A 562 -13.18 17.21 -14.08
C ARG A 562 -14.67 17.17 -14.39
N ASP A 563 -15.07 16.57 -15.51
CA ASP A 563 -16.47 16.51 -15.94
C ASP A 563 -17.35 15.76 -14.92
N SER A 564 -16.81 14.69 -14.32
CA SER A 564 -17.50 13.92 -13.29
C SER A 564 -17.72 14.74 -12.01
N LEU A 565 -16.74 15.55 -11.61
CA LEU A 565 -16.85 16.45 -10.45
C LEU A 565 -17.81 17.61 -10.74
N LEU A 566 -17.81 18.16 -11.96
CA LEU A 566 -18.72 19.24 -12.36
C LEU A 566 -20.18 18.76 -12.47
N GLY A 567 -20.41 17.54 -12.97
CA GLY A 567 -21.73 16.96 -13.12
C GLY A 567 -22.52 16.87 -11.80
N ALA A 568 -21.82 16.65 -10.68
CA ALA A 568 -22.44 16.62 -9.35
C ALA A 568 -23.02 17.98 -8.90
N VAL A 569 -22.54 19.11 -9.46
CA VAL A 569 -22.95 20.46 -9.04
C VAL A 569 -23.74 21.21 -10.12
N ALA A 570 -23.66 20.78 -11.38
CA ALA A 570 -24.33 21.44 -12.51
C ALA A 570 -25.87 21.47 -12.42
N GLU A 571 -26.48 20.62 -11.57
CA GLU A 571 -27.92 20.62 -11.31
C GLU A 571 -28.37 21.80 -10.42
N GLN A 572 -27.45 22.44 -9.68
CA GLN A 572 -27.76 23.55 -8.80
C GLN A 572 -27.73 24.88 -9.55
N LYS A 573 -28.91 25.37 -9.96
CA LYS A 573 -29.09 26.68 -10.59
C LYS A 573 -29.18 27.78 -9.54
N ASN A 574 -28.54 28.91 -9.81
CA ASN A 574 -28.50 30.09 -8.94
C ASN A 574 -29.30 31.26 -9.55
N GLN A 575 -29.91 32.07 -8.68
CA GLN A 575 -30.66 33.27 -9.06
C GLN A 575 -30.06 34.48 -8.31
N PRO A 576 -29.10 35.21 -8.90
CA PRO A 576 -28.49 36.35 -8.24
C PRO A 576 -29.50 37.49 -8.07
N LYS A 577 -29.56 38.09 -6.88
CA LYS A 577 -30.41 39.25 -6.56
C LYS A 577 -29.59 40.35 -5.90
N LEU A 578 -29.78 41.60 -6.33
CA LEU A 578 -29.04 42.72 -5.73
C LEU A 578 -29.44 42.87 -4.26
N ASN A 579 -28.50 42.60 -3.35
CA ASN A 579 -28.74 42.55 -1.91
C ASN A 579 -28.09 43.71 -1.16
N VAL A 580 -27.63 44.75 -1.86
CA VAL A 580 -26.92 45.90 -1.31
C VAL A 580 -27.52 47.22 -1.81
N TYR A 581 -27.35 48.29 -1.02
CA TYR A 581 -27.69 49.64 -1.46
C TYR A 581 -26.61 50.22 -2.39
N SER A 582 -26.96 51.27 -3.13
CA SER A 582 -26.10 51.87 -4.16
C SER A 582 -24.84 52.54 -3.61
N ASP A 583 -24.82 52.87 -2.32
CA ASP A 583 -23.71 53.47 -1.58
C ASP A 583 -22.92 52.46 -0.73
N GLN A 584 -23.36 51.20 -0.68
CA GLN A 584 -22.68 50.16 0.09
C GLN A 584 -21.56 49.47 -0.69
N ILE A 585 -20.54 49.05 0.05
CA ILE A 585 -19.46 48.19 -0.45
C ILE A 585 -19.42 46.91 0.37
N VAL A 586 -19.39 45.76 -0.30
CA VAL A 586 -19.14 44.46 0.32
C VAL A 586 -17.63 44.24 0.38
N TRP A 587 -17.12 43.92 1.56
CA TRP A 587 -15.73 43.59 1.80
C TRP A 587 -15.61 42.17 2.35
N GLY A 588 -15.08 41.28 1.52
CA GLY A 588 -14.68 39.92 1.87
C GLY A 588 -13.20 39.84 2.21
N ARG A 589 -12.84 39.08 3.25
CA ARG A 589 -11.45 38.88 3.68
C ARG A 589 -11.24 37.48 4.25
N SER A 590 -10.11 36.85 3.92
CA SER A 590 -9.78 35.49 4.40
C SER A 590 -8.32 35.35 4.85
N PRO A 591 -8.07 34.58 5.93
CA PRO A 591 -6.74 34.11 6.27
C PRO A 591 -6.23 33.13 5.22
N VAL A 592 -4.95 32.76 5.28
CA VAL A 592 -4.41 31.63 4.51
C VAL A 592 -4.27 30.39 5.37
N ARG A 593 -3.81 29.27 4.79
CA ARG A 593 -3.71 28.00 5.53
C ARG A 593 -2.32 27.38 5.47
N ILE A 594 -1.94 26.73 6.57
CA ILE A 594 -0.82 25.79 6.62
C ILE A 594 -1.40 24.39 6.84
N ASP A 595 -1.10 23.46 5.95
CA ASP A 595 -1.34 22.04 6.21
C ASP A 595 -0.21 21.50 7.09
N ILE A 596 -0.54 20.74 8.13
CA ILE A 596 0.46 20.20 9.06
C ILE A 596 0.56 18.67 9.01
N ALA A 597 -0.51 17.98 8.63
CA ALA A 597 -0.50 16.55 8.36
C ALA A 597 -1.62 16.14 7.38
N GLY A 598 -1.39 15.08 6.60
CA GLY A 598 -2.40 14.46 5.75
C GLY A 598 -2.68 15.11 4.39
N GLY A 599 -1.96 16.18 4.01
CA GLY A 599 -2.08 16.77 2.67
C GLY A 599 -1.92 15.73 1.57
N TRP A 600 -2.62 15.91 0.44
CA TRP A 600 -2.81 14.94 -0.67
C TRP A 600 -3.86 13.87 -0.44
N THR A 601 -4.26 13.59 0.80
CA THR A 601 -5.36 12.64 1.04
C THR A 601 -6.73 13.24 0.68
N ASP A 602 -6.80 14.56 0.52
CA ASP A 602 -7.95 15.33 0.05
C ASP A 602 -8.11 15.34 -1.48
N THR A 603 -7.05 14.99 -2.21
CA THR A 603 -7.00 15.12 -3.67
C THR A 603 -7.69 13.93 -4.37
N PRO A 604 -8.61 14.18 -5.32
CA PRO A 604 -9.17 13.12 -6.15
C PRO A 604 -8.12 12.55 -7.13
N PRO A 605 -8.15 11.25 -7.45
CA PRO A 605 -9.22 10.30 -7.14
C PRO A 605 -9.09 9.62 -5.77
N TYR A 606 -8.00 9.83 -5.03
CA TYR A 606 -7.76 9.13 -3.77
C TYR A 606 -8.87 9.39 -2.75
N SER A 607 -9.22 10.66 -2.54
CA SER A 607 -10.30 11.07 -1.63
C SER A 607 -11.65 10.49 -2.01
N LEU A 608 -11.92 10.28 -3.31
CA LEU A 608 -13.17 9.67 -3.79
C LEU A 608 -13.31 8.21 -3.36
N TYR A 609 -12.20 7.48 -3.22
CA TYR A 609 -12.22 6.05 -2.89
C TYR A 609 -11.99 5.75 -1.43
N SER A 610 -11.19 6.56 -0.77
CA SER A 610 -10.75 6.29 0.60
C SER A 610 -11.27 7.32 1.59
N GLY A 611 -11.77 8.48 1.13
CA GLY A 611 -11.90 9.68 1.96
C GLY A 611 -10.53 10.25 2.34
N GLY A 612 -10.48 11.51 2.75
CA GLY A 612 -9.26 12.20 3.16
C GLY A 612 -9.28 12.60 4.63
N ASN A 613 -8.10 12.68 5.26
CA ASN A 613 -7.92 13.27 6.59
C ASN A 613 -6.81 14.32 6.49
N VAL A 614 -7.10 15.58 6.80
CA VAL A 614 -6.11 16.67 6.78
C VAL A 614 -6.19 17.43 8.09
N VAL A 615 -5.05 17.64 8.75
CA VAL A 615 -4.95 18.62 9.83
C VAL A 615 -4.31 19.88 9.28
N ASN A 616 -5.02 20.99 9.39
CA ASN A 616 -4.52 22.30 8.96
C ASN A 616 -4.88 23.40 9.96
N LEU A 617 -4.30 24.58 9.76
CA LEU A 617 -4.59 25.77 10.54
C LEU A 617 -4.79 26.99 9.64
N ALA A 618 -5.76 27.82 9.99
CA ALA A 618 -5.96 29.14 9.39
C ALA A 618 -5.02 30.16 10.05
N ILE A 619 -4.29 30.92 9.23
CA ILE A 619 -3.32 31.92 9.70
C ILE A 619 -3.51 33.27 9.02
N GLU A 620 -3.28 34.31 9.82
CA GLU A 620 -3.10 35.67 9.35
C GLU A 620 -1.62 35.97 9.20
N LEU A 621 -1.31 36.91 8.30
CA LEU A 621 0.06 37.35 8.06
C LEU A 621 0.20 38.78 8.54
N ASN A 622 1.15 39.03 9.43
CA ASN A 622 1.37 40.33 10.05
C ASN A 622 0.10 40.93 10.69
N GLY A 623 -0.75 40.07 11.28
CA GLY A 623 -1.97 40.46 11.99
C GLY A 623 -3.14 40.89 11.09
N GLN A 624 -3.13 40.52 9.80
CA GLN A 624 -4.25 40.75 8.90
C GLN A 624 -4.53 39.56 7.98
N PRO A 625 -5.81 39.33 7.62
CA PRO A 625 -6.20 38.49 6.50
C PRO A 625 -5.60 39.02 5.18
N PRO A 626 -4.70 38.27 4.53
CA PRO A 626 -3.93 38.78 3.39
C PRO A 626 -4.69 38.73 2.06
N LEU A 627 -5.84 38.06 2.00
CA LEU A 627 -6.68 37.95 0.80
C LEU A 627 -7.95 38.78 1.00
N GLN A 628 -8.19 39.73 0.10
CA GLN A 628 -9.28 40.69 0.25
C GLN A 628 -9.99 40.93 -1.09
N VAL A 629 -11.30 41.11 -1.02
CA VAL A 629 -12.19 41.32 -2.16
C VAL A 629 -13.18 42.41 -1.81
N TYR A 630 -13.37 43.35 -2.73
CA TYR A 630 -14.33 44.43 -2.61
C TYR A 630 -15.32 44.36 -3.77
N ILE A 631 -16.62 44.41 -3.48
CA ILE A 631 -17.67 44.44 -4.50
C ILE A 631 -18.58 45.63 -4.26
N LYS A 632 -18.83 46.42 -5.31
CA LYS A 632 -19.78 47.54 -5.26
C LYS A 632 -20.65 47.60 -6.52
N PRO A 633 -21.86 48.20 -6.44
CA PRO A 633 -22.70 48.42 -7.61
C PRO A 633 -22.04 49.34 -8.65
N CYS A 634 -22.29 49.06 -9.94
CA CYS A 634 -21.85 49.89 -11.06
C CYS A 634 -23.09 50.50 -11.75
N LYS A 635 -23.02 51.80 -12.06
CA LYS A 635 -24.12 52.51 -12.76
C LYS A 635 -24.35 52.01 -14.19
N ASN A 636 -23.29 51.53 -14.83
CA ASN A 636 -23.37 50.97 -16.17
C ASN A 636 -23.63 49.45 -16.08
N PHE A 637 -24.43 48.89 -16.97
CA PHE A 637 -24.77 47.47 -17.01
C PHE A 637 -23.64 46.62 -17.63
N HIS A 638 -22.47 46.68 -17.01
CA HIS A 638 -21.31 45.83 -17.30
C HIS A 638 -20.61 45.42 -16.00
N ILE A 639 -19.70 44.46 -16.09
CA ILE A 639 -18.91 43.98 -14.95
C ILE A 639 -17.48 44.54 -15.09
N VAL A 640 -16.98 45.19 -14.04
CA VAL A 640 -15.60 45.68 -13.97
C VAL A 640 -14.81 44.80 -13.02
N LEU A 641 -13.69 44.24 -13.47
CA LEU A 641 -12.76 43.48 -12.65
C LEU A 641 -11.45 44.25 -12.48
N ARG A 642 -10.94 44.36 -11.25
CA ARG A 642 -9.66 45.02 -10.93
C ARG A 642 -8.80 44.16 -10.02
N SER A 643 -7.49 44.15 -10.25
CA SER A 643 -6.50 43.56 -9.34
C SER A 643 -5.52 44.65 -8.92
N ILE A 644 -5.41 44.88 -7.62
CA ILE A 644 -4.52 45.90 -7.05
C ILE A 644 -3.06 45.45 -7.16
N ASP A 645 -2.78 44.20 -6.81
CA ASP A 645 -1.43 43.62 -6.78
C ASP A 645 -0.81 43.45 -8.18
N MET A 646 -1.63 43.15 -9.20
CA MET A 646 -1.17 43.04 -10.59
C MET A 646 -1.35 44.33 -11.39
N GLY A 647 -2.01 45.36 -10.83
CA GLY A 647 -2.29 46.62 -11.54
C GLY A 647 -3.16 46.45 -12.79
N ALA A 648 -4.03 45.44 -12.82
CA ALA A 648 -4.83 45.08 -13.99
C ALA A 648 -6.29 45.53 -13.86
N MET A 649 -6.95 45.77 -15.00
CA MET A 649 -8.39 46.03 -15.08
C MET A 649 -8.98 45.44 -16.37
N GLU A 650 -10.16 44.85 -16.29
CA GLU A 650 -10.92 44.31 -17.40
C GLU A 650 -12.40 44.70 -17.27
N ILE A 651 -13.06 44.99 -18.40
CA ILE A 651 -14.50 45.28 -18.46
C ILE A 651 -15.15 44.17 -19.28
N ILE A 652 -16.15 43.52 -18.70
CA ILE A 652 -16.89 42.41 -19.31
C ILE A 652 -18.29 42.91 -19.69
N ARG A 653 -18.65 42.74 -20.96
CA ARG A 653 -19.89 43.24 -21.58
C ARG A 653 -20.81 42.14 -22.08
N ASN A 654 -20.29 40.94 -22.31
CA ASN A 654 -21.04 39.82 -22.88
C ASN A 654 -20.66 38.49 -22.21
N TYR A 655 -21.42 37.43 -22.49
CA TYR A 655 -21.19 36.11 -21.91
C TYR A 655 -19.87 35.48 -22.37
N GLU A 656 -19.42 35.74 -23.60
CA GLU A 656 -18.17 35.18 -24.13
C GLU A 656 -16.96 35.69 -23.33
N GLU A 657 -16.91 37.01 -23.07
CA GLU A 657 -15.88 37.64 -22.23
C GLU A 657 -15.92 37.13 -20.78
N LEU A 658 -17.12 36.86 -20.25
CA LEU A 658 -17.31 36.30 -18.91
C LEU A 658 -16.83 34.84 -18.84
N GLN A 659 -17.12 34.05 -19.87
CA GLN A 659 -16.78 32.63 -19.93
C GLN A 659 -15.34 32.36 -20.34
N ASP A 660 -14.59 33.38 -20.80
CA ASP A 660 -13.15 33.32 -21.06
C ASP A 660 -12.31 33.33 -19.76
N TYR A 661 -12.67 32.46 -18.80
CA TYR A 661 -11.95 32.26 -17.55
C TYR A 661 -10.82 31.23 -17.66
N LYS A 662 -10.76 30.43 -18.74
CA LYS A 662 -9.72 29.41 -18.97
C LYS A 662 -8.43 29.98 -19.59
N LYS A 663 -8.39 31.28 -19.88
CA LYS A 663 -7.23 31.97 -20.45
C LYS A 663 -6.03 31.92 -19.50
N VAL A 664 -4.97 31.22 -19.93
CA VAL A 664 -3.74 31.04 -19.15
C VAL A 664 -3.12 32.40 -18.82
N GLY A 665 -2.81 32.62 -17.55
CA GLY A 665 -2.15 33.85 -17.09
C GLY A 665 -3.08 35.06 -16.94
N SER A 666 -4.39 34.89 -17.12
CA SER A 666 -5.35 35.96 -16.84
C SER A 666 -5.40 36.27 -15.33
N PRO A 667 -5.33 37.55 -14.92
CA PRO A 667 -5.53 37.95 -13.53
C PRO A 667 -6.98 37.75 -13.06
N PHE A 668 -7.91 37.51 -13.99
CA PHE A 668 -9.35 37.53 -13.74
C PHE A 668 -10.06 36.19 -13.98
N SER A 669 -9.31 35.10 -14.15
CA SER A 669 -9.90 33.75 -14.25
C SER A 669 -10.81 33.39 -13.07
N ILE A 670 -10.36 33.66 -11.84
CA ILE A 670 -11.12 33.37 -10.61
C ILE A 670 -12.45 34.14 -10.55
N PRO A 671 -12.48 35.48 -10.59
CA PRO A 671 -13.75 36.22 -10.50
C PRO A 671 -14.71 35.94 -11.65
N LYS A 672 -14.21 35.71 -12.88
CA LYS A 672 -15.05 35.31 -14.02
C LYS A 672 -15.74 33.97 -13.79
N ALA A 673 -15.01 32.97 -13.31
CA ALA A 673 -15.58 31.65 -12.98
C ALA A 673 -16.55 31.75 -11.79
N ALA A 674 -16.23 32.55 -10.77
CA ALA A 674 -17.11 32.75 -9.61
C ALA A 674 -18.45 33.40 -10.01
N LEU A 675 -18.43 34.43 -10.87
CA LEU A 675 -19.63 35.06 -11.41
C LEU A 675 -20.46 34.10 -12.29
N THR A 676 -19.78 33.28 -13.10
CA THR A 676 -20.41 32.22 -13.88
C THR A 676 -21.19 31.26 -12.96
N LEU A 677 -20.57 30.78 -11.86
CA LEU A 677 -21.21 29.89 -10.88
C LEU A 677 -22.34 30.56 -10.11
N ALA A 678 -22.21 31.85 -9.80
CA ALA A 678 -23.24 32.65 -9.11
C ALA A 678 -24.51 32.90 -9.96
N GLY A 679 -24.51 32.46 -11.23
CA GLY A 679 -25.68 32.54 -12.10
C GLY A 679 -25.63 33.66 -13.13
N PHE A 680 -24.51 34.37 -13.32
CA PHE A 680 -24.34 35.36 -14.40
C PHE A 680 -24.03 34.75 -15.77
N ALA A 681 -24.20 33.44 -15.91
CA ALA A 681 -24.05 32.72 -17.17
C ALA A 681 -25.22 31.74 -17.36
N PRO A 682 -25.69 31.50 -18.60
CA PRO A 682 -26.86 30.66 -18.87
C PRO A 682 -26.77 29.24 -18.27
N MET A 683 -25.56 28.69 -18.17
CA MET A 683 -25.34 27.34 -17.65
C MET A 683 -25.68 27.19 -16.16
N PHE A 684 -25.57 28.24 -15.35
CA PHE A 684 -25.84 28.18 -13.90
C PHE A 684 -26.95 29.13 -13.47
N SER A 685 -27.51 29.92 -14.39
CA SER A 685 -28.64 30.79 -14.10
C SER A 685 -29.95 29.99 -14.02
N ALA A 686 -30.78 30.30 -13.03
CA ALA A 686 -32.16 29.80 -12.95
C ALA A 686 -33.06 30.42 -14.04
N GLU A 687 -32.69 31.59 -14.55
CA GLU A 687 -33.43 32.34 -15.56
C GLU A 687 -32.60 32.52 -16.84
N SER A 688 -33.28 32.57 -17.99
CA SER A 688 -32.62 32.72 -19.29
C SER A 688 -32.73 34.15 -19.80
N TYR A 689 -31.59 34.71 -20.21
CA TYR A 689 -31.46 36.06 -20.74
C TYR A 689 -30.72 36.03 -22.07
N VAL A 690 -31.11 36.90 -23.01
CA VAL A 690 -30.51 36.95 -24.36
C VAL A 690 -29.06 37.46 -24.31
N SER A 691 -28.76 38.41 -23.42
CA SER A 691 -27.42 38.97 -23.24
C SER A 691 -27.09 39.19 -21.78
N LEU A 692 -25.80 39.30 -21.46
CA LEU A 692 -25.33 39.65 -20.12
C LEU A 692 -25.83 41.05 -19.70
N GLU A 693 -25.91 41.99 -20.64
CA GLU A 693 -26.43 43.34 -20.36
C GLU A 693 -27.90 43.29 -19.92
N ASP A 694 -28.74 42.48 -20.58
CA ASP A 694 -30.15 42.32 -20.21
C ASP A 694 -30.29 41.66 -18.83
N GLN A 695 -29.43 40.69 -18.53
CA GLN A 695 -29.37 40.09 -17.20
C GLN A 695 -28.99 41.11 -16.12
N LEU A 696 -27.98 41.97 -16.37
CA LEU A 696 -27.57 43.01 -15.43
C LEU A 696 -28.64 44.10 -15.25
N LYS A 697 -29.41 44.41 -16.30
CA LYS A 697 -30.58 45.28 -16.21
C LYS A 697 -31.67 44.68 -15.32
N SER A 698 -31.94 43.38 -15.48
CA SER A 698 -32.89 42.64 -14.63
C SER A 698 -32.42 42.54 -13.18
N PHE A 699 -31.13 42.28 -12.98
CA PHE A 699 -30.47 42.29 -11.66
C PHE A 699 -30.52 43.68 -10.99
N GLY A 700 -30.60 44.75 -11.79
CA GLY A 700 -30.80 46.13 -11.33
C GLY A 700 -29.52 46.98 -11.28
N SER A 701 -28.35 46.43 -11.61
CA SER A 701 -27.07 47.15 -11.62
C SER A 701 -25.98 46.37 -12.37
N GLY A 702 -24.93 47.05 -12.84
CA GLY A 702 -23.65 46.39 -13.06
C GLY A 702 -22.91 46.15 -11.73
N LEU A 703 -21.70 45.61 -11.79
CA LEU A 703 -20.90 45.39 -10.58
C LEU A 703 -19.40 45.58 -10.84
N GLU A 704 -18.70 46.08 -9.83
CA GLU A 704 -17.24 46.24 -9.84
C GLU A 704 -16.63 45.38 -8.74
N ILE A 705 -15.77 44.42 -9.11
CA ILE A 705 -15.03 43.54 -8.20
C ILE A 705 -13.56 43.96 -8.22
N THR A 706 -13.02 44.27 -7.04
CA THR A 706 -11.60 44.58 -6.83
C THR A 706 -10.96 43.53 -5.93
N LEU A 707 -9.84 42.97 -6.38
CA LEU A 707 -9.08 41.92 -5.69
C LEU A 707 -7.76 42.46 -5.16
N LEU A 708 -7.35 41.97 -3.99
CA LEU A 708 -6.02 42.16 -3.43
C LEU A 708 -5.53 40.84 -2.83
N ALA A 709 -4.41 40.32 -3.36
CA ALA A 709 -3.66 39.23 -2.75
C ALA A 709 -2.33 39.78 -2.21
N ALA A 710 -2.24 40.00 -0.90
CA ALA A 710 -1.02 40.49 -0.25
C ALA A 710 0.03 39.38 -0.01
N ILE A 711 0.13 38.41 -0.92
CA ILE A 711 1.05 37.27 -0.86
C ILE A 711 1.58 36.98 -2.26
N PRO A 712 2.89 36.70 -2.42
CA PRO A 712 3.43 36.28 -3.71
C PRO A 712 2.72 35.03 -4.27
N ALA A 713 2.50 35.01 -5.58
CA ALA A 713 2.07 33.80 -6.28
C ALA A 713 3.05 32.65 -6.05
N GLY A 714 2.53 31.41 -5.93
CA GLY A 714 3.35 30.24 -5.62
C GLY A 714 3.85 30.20 -4.17
N SER A 715 3.13 30.82 -3.23
CA SER A 715 3.42 30.81 -1.79
C SER A 715 3.35 29.42 -1.16
N GLY A 716 2.52 28.53 -1.70
CA GLY A 716 2.20 27.24 -1.09
C GLY A 716 1.19 27.34 0.06
N LEU A 717 0.56 28.49 0.30
CA LEU A 717 -0.38 28.73 1.41
C LEU A 717 -1.87 28.58 1.01
N GLY A 718 -2.17 27.92 -0.11
CA GLY A 718 -3.55 27.74 -0.61
C GLY A 718 -4.17 29.01 -1.19
N THR A 719 -3.33 29.96 -1.59
CA THR A 719 -3.74 31.33 -1.97
C THR A 719 -4.83 31.36 -3.05
N SER A 720 -4.73 30.53 -4.09
CA SER A 720 -5.68 30.56 -5.21
C SER A 720 -7.08 30.10 -4.81
N SER A 721 -7.18 28.96 -4.12
CA SER A 721 -8.45 28.38 -3.68
C SER A 721 -9.12 29.30 -2.66
N ILE A 722 -8.36 29.82 -1.70
CA ILE A 722 -8.91 30.70 -0.67
C ILE A 722 -9.31 32.06 -1.26
N LEU A 723 -8.57 32.59 -2.24
CA LEU A 723 -9.00 33.78 -2.96
C LEU A 723 -10.31 33.53 -3.69
N ALA A 724 -10.47 32.37 -4.34
CA ALA A 724 -11.73 31.97 -4.94
C ALA A 724 -12.88 31.88 -3.92
N SER A 725 -12.64 31.29 -2.75
CA SER A 725 -13.63 31.28 -1.64
C SER A 725 -13.97 32.69 -1.15
N THR A 726 -12.99 33.60 -1.11
CA THR A 726 -13.19 35.00 -0.69
C THR A 726 -14.05 35.75 -1.70
N VAL A 727 -13.81 35.53 -2.99
CA VAL A 727 -14.62 36.11 -4.07
C VAL A 727 -16.04 35.55 -4.02
N LEU A 728 -16.19 34.22 -3.91
CA LEU A 728 -17.50 33.58 -3.80
C LEU A 728 -18.25 34.04 -2.54
N GLY A 729 -17.58 34.20 -1.41
CA GLY A 729 -18.18 34.73 -0.18
C GLY A 729 -18.68 36.17 -0.33
N ALA A 730 -17.89 37.04 -0.97
CA ALA A 730 -18.32 38.42 -1.25
C ALA A 730 -19.47 38.47 -2.27
N ILE A 731 -19.43 37.63 -3.32
CA ILE A 731 -20.53 37.51 -4.30
C ILE A 731 -21.79 36.96 -3.64
N ASN A 732 -21.67 35.96 -2.76
CA ASN A 732 -22.80 35.39 -2.02
C ASN A 732 -23.58 36.45 -1.25
N ASP A 733 -22.88 37.32 -0.52
CA ASP A 733 -23.49 38.42 0.21
C ASP A 733 -24.09 39.48 -0.74
N PHE A 734 -23.32 39.91 -1.75
CA PHE A 734 -23.73 40.93 -2.73
C PHE A 734 -24.97 40.51 -3.56
N CYS A 735 -25.04 39.23 -3.91
CA CYS A 735 -26.08 38.65 -4.75
C CYS A 735 -27.19 37.92 -3.96
N GLY A 736 -27.14 37.92 -2.63
CA GLY A 736 -28.18 37.30 -1.79
C GLY A 736 -28.40 35.81 -2.08
N LEU A 737 -27.32 35.06 -2.35
CA LEU A 737 -27.40 33.65 -2.79
C LEU A 737 -27.66 32.67 -1.63
N ALA A 738 -27.51 33.13 -0.38
CA ALA A 738 -27.75 32.38 0.84
C ALA A 738 -26.93 31.08 0.99
N TRP A 739 -25.73 31.03 0.39
CA TRP A 739 -24.78 29.94 0.59
C TRP A 739 -24.18 29.99 2.00
N ASP A 740 -24.03 28.82 2.62
CA ASP A 740 -23.25 28.69 3.85
C ASP A 740 -21.73 28.55 3.55
N LYS A 741 -20.91 28.38 4.60
CA LYS A 741 -19.45 28.22 4.43
C LYS A 741 -19.07 26.91 3.70
N ASN A 742 -19.84 25.84 3.85
CA ASN A 742 -19.60 24.58 3.13
C ASN A 742 -19.96 24.72 1.66
N ASP A 743 -21.08 25.36 1.35
CA ASP A 743 -21.49 25.70 -0.02
C ASP A 743 -20.40 26.51 -0.72
N ILE A 744 -19.85 27.55 -0.05
CA ILE A 744 -18.72 28.33 -0.58
C ILE A 744 -17.51 27.44 -0.87
N CYS A 745 -17.18 26.51 0.03
CA CYS A 745 -16.07 25.57 -0.18
C CYS A 745 -16.33 24.61 -1.36
N ASN A 746 -17.57 24.15 -1.51
CA ASN A 746 -17.98 23.26 -2.60
C ASN A 746 -17.94 23.98 -3.95
N TYR A 747 -18.51 25.19 -4.04
CA TYR A 747 -18.39 26.03 -5.22
C TYR A 747 -16.94 26.40 -5.52
N THR A 748 -16.08 26.54 -4.50
CA THR A 748 -14.64 26.74 -4.70
C THR A 748 -14.01 25.52 -5.36
N LEU A 749 -14.32 24.30 -4.90
CA LEU A 749 -13.81 23.07 -5.51
C LEU A 749 -14.22 22.98 -6.99
N VAL A 750 -15.49 23.25 -7.29
CA VAL A 750 -16.03 23.30 -8.67
C VAL A 750 -15.30 24.34 -9.51
N LEU A 751 -15.10 25.54 -8.97
CA LEU A 751 -14.37 26.62 -9.62
C LEU A 751 -12.93 26.18 -9.95
N GLU A 752 -12.24 25.51 -9.04
CA GLU A 752 -10.88 25.01 -9.33
C GLU A 752 -10.84 23.99 -10.45
N GLN A 753 -11.83 23.11 -10.50
CA GLN A 753 -11.99 22.15 -11.58
C GLN A 753 -12.23 22.86 -12.92
N LEU A 754 -12.97 23.97 -12.95
CA LEU A 754 -13.15 24.79 -14.16
C LEU A 754 -11.85 25.45 -14.65
N LEU A 755 -10.94 25.83 -13.72
CA LEU A 755 -9.76 26.64 -14.02
C LEU A 755 -8.46 25.87 -14.24
N THR A 756 -8.28 24.72 -13.60
CA THR A 756 -6.97 24.06 -13.49
C THR A 756 -7.03 22.55 -13.73
N THR A 757 -5.92 21.84 -13.52
CA THR A 757 -5.86 20.36 -13.52
C THR A 757 -6.60 19.73 -12.33
N GLY A 758 -7.24 20.53 -11.47
CA GLY A 758 -7.98 20.10 -10.29
C GLY A 758 -7.08 20.04 -9.04
N GLY A 759 -7.60 20.54 -7.92
CA GLY A 759 -7.00 20.46 -6.59
C GLY A 759 -7.85 19.56 -5.67
N GLY A 760 -7.34 19.33 -4.45
CA GLY A 760 -8.12 18.74 -3.37
C GLY A 760 -8.98 19.79 -2.65
N TRP A 761 -9.65 19.39 -1.57
CA TRP A 761 -10.56 20.28 -0.84
C TRP A 761 -9.90 21.01 0.35
N GLN A 762 -8.66 20.70 0.72
CA GLN A 762 -8.08 21.18 1.99
C GLN A 762 -7.87 22.70 2.03
N ASP A 763 -7.64 23.34 0.89
CA ASP A 763 -7.19 24.74 0.83
C ASP A 763 -8.33 25.68 1.22
N GLN A 764 -9.49 25.52 0.58
CA GLN A 764 -10.68 26.30 0.88
C GLN A 764 -11.19 26.05 2.30
N TYR A 765 -11.30 24.78 2.73
CA TYR A 765 -11.72 24.47 4.09
C TYR A 765 -10.70 25.01 5.10
N GLY A 766 -9.40 24.99 4.75
CA GLY A 766 -8.31 25.52 5.55
C GLY A 766 -8.38 27.01 5.83
N GLY A 767 -8.78 27.83 4.85
CA GLY A 767 -8.89 29.29 4.99
C GLY A 767 -10.28 29.81 5.38
N VAL A 768 -11.35 29.14 4.96
CA VAL A 768 -12.74 29.57 5.22
C VAL A 768 -13.14 29.36 6.68
N PHE A 769 -12.70 28.25 7.28
CA PHE A 769 -12.94 27.95 8.70
C PHE A 769 -11.75 28.37 9.56
N PRO A 770 -11.98 28.92 10.76
CA PRO A 770 -10.91 29.40 11.64
C PRO A 770 -10.13 28.28 12.31
N GLY A 771 -9.04 28.67 12.98
CA GLY A 771 -8.31 27.87 13.94
C GLY A 771 -7.62 26.65 13.38
N VAL A 772 -7.21 25.78 14.30
CA VAL A 772 -6.61 24.47 14.05
C VAL A 772 -7.72 23.44 13.95
N LYS A 773 -7.68 22.58 12.94
CA LYS A 773 -8.78 21.66 12.66
C LYS A 773 -8.31 20.38 11.98
N LEU A 774 -8.99 19.28 12.33
CA LEU A 774 -9.00 18.03 11.59
C LEU A 774 -10.19 18.05 10.65
N LEU A 775 -9.92 17.91 9.35
CA LEU A 775 -10.89 17.82 8.28
C LEU A 775 -10.97 16.37 7.81
N GLN A 776 -12.18 15.82 7.70
CA GLN A 776 -12.37 14.42 7.29
C GLN A 776 -13.47 14.30 6.25
N SER A 777 -13.15 13.76 5.07
CA SER A 777 -14.15 13.45 4.05
C SER A 777 -14.47 11.96 3.99
N GLU A 778 -15.67 11.66 3.50
CA GLU A 778 -16.09 10.30 3.17
C GLU A 778 -15.77 9.96 1.70
N THR A 779 -16.02 8.71 1.33
CA THR A 779 -15.88 8.24 -0.05
C THR A 779 -17.01 8.77 -0.93
N GLY A 780 -16.72 9.06 -2.20
CA GLY A 780 -17.72 9.49 -3.18
C GLY A 780 -17.40 10.83 -3.83
N PHE A 781 -18.21 11.23 -4.81
CA PHE A 781 -18.03 12.50 -5.53
C PHE A 781 -18.47 13.72 -4.71
N GLU A 782 -19.38 13.53 -3.75
CA GLU A 782 -19.78 14.56 -2.80
C GLU A 782 -18.74 14.68 -1.68
N GLN A 783 -17.70 15.48 -1.93
CA GLN A 783 -16.64 15.74 -0.96
C GLN A 783 -17.04 16.89 -0.03
N ASN A 784 -17.79 16.56 1.03
CA ASN A 784 -18.17 17.48 2.12
C ASN A 784 -17.43 17.14 3.43
N PRO A 785 -16.18 17.60 3.62
CA PRO A 785 -15.42 17.36 4.84
C PRO A 785 -16.13 17.79 6.13
N LEU A 786 -16.16 16.88 7.11
CA LEU A 786 -16.47 17.21 8.49
C LEU A 786 -15.34 18.03 9.11
N VAL A 787 -15.68 19.18 9.69
CA VAL A 787 -14.74 20.05 10.40
C VAL A 787 -14.74 19.73 11.90
N ARG A 788 -13.59 19.32 12.44
CA ARG A 788 -13.38 19.12 13.88
C ARG A 788 -12.30 20.07 14.40
N TRP A 789 -12.69 21.05 15.20
CA TRP A 789 -11.76 22.00 15.80
C TRP A 789 -10.88 21.32 16.85
N LEU A 790 -9.60 21.68 16.85
CA LEU A 790 -8.60 21.21 17.81
C LEU A 790 -8.17 22.36 18.72
N PRO A 791 -7.69 22.07 19.95
CA PRO A 791 -7.14 23.08 20.84
C PRO A 791 -5.99 23.87 20.21
N ASP A 792 -5.94 25.17 20.47
CA ASP A 792 -4.92 26.08 19.95
C ASP A 792 -3.72 26.27 20.90
N GLN A 793 -3.76 25.65 22.08
CA GLN A 793 -2.80 25.87 23.17
C GLN A 793 -1.33 25.76 22.72
N LEU A 794 -1.02 24.80 21.85
CA LEU A 794 0.34 24.61 21.32
C LEU A 794 0.86 25.83 20.55
N PHE A 795 -0.02 26.65 19.97
CA PHE A 795 0.32 27.80 19.15
C PHE A 795 0.27 29.13 19.93
N VAL A 796 -0.55 29.21 20.97
CA VAL A 796 -0.78 30.46 21.73
C VAL A 796 -0.01 30.53 23.05
N GLN A 797 0.36 29.39 23.64
CA GLN A 797 1.08 29.36 24.92
C GLN A 797 2.45 30.06 24.81
N PRO A 798 2.85 30.91 25.79
CA PRO A 798 4.10 31.68 25.72
C PRO A 798 5.36 30.85 25.47
N ASP A 799 5.42 29.63 26.02
CA ASP A 799 6.58 28.74 25.91
C ASP A 799 6.82 28.26 24.47
N TYR A 800 5.77 28.18 23.65
CA TYR A 800 5.78 27.56 22.32
C TYR A 800 5.45 28.54 21.20
N ARG A 801 4.73 29.63 21.47
CA ARG A 801 4.33 30.63 20.48
C ARG A 801 5.50 31.11 19.62
N ASN A 802 6.64 31.41 20.25
CA ASN A 802 7.84 31.88 19.57
C ASN A 802 8.61 30.77 18.82
N CYS A 803 8.28 29.50 19.06
CA CYS A 803 8.90 28.36 18.39
C CYS A 803 8.31 28.11 16.99
N HIS A 804 7.14 28.65 16.68
CA HIS A 804 6.57 28.55 15.34
C HIS A 804 7.10 29.68 14.45
N LEU A 805 7.76 29.31 13.35
CA LEU A 805 8.40 30.26 12.45
C LEU A 805 7.90 30.07 11.02
N LEU A 806 7.60 31.17 10.34
CA LEU A 806 7.24 31.19 8.94
C LEU A 806 8.26 32.00 8.15
N TYR A 807 8.89 31.35 7.17
CA TYR A 807 9.95 31.95 6.37
C TYR A 807 9.62 31.86 4.88
N TYR A 808 9.49 33.00 4.21
CA TYR A 808 9.38 33.02 2.76
C TYR A 808 10.77 32.75 2.17
N THR A 809 10.92 31.67 1.41
CA THR A 809 12.23 31.28 0.85
C THR A 809 12.66 32.15 -0.33
N GLY A 810 11.74 32.89 -0.96
CA GLY A 810 11.99 33.61 -2.21
C GLY A 810 12.16 32.72 -3.44
N ILE A 811 12.13 31.39 -3.27
CA ILE A 811 12.20 30.39 -4.33
C ILE A 811 10.77 30.11 -4.80
N THR A 812 10.49 30.33 -6.08
CA THR A 812 9.17 30.06 -6.68
C THR A 812 9.32 29.07 -7.82
N ARG A 813 8.58 27.95 -7.77
CA ARG A 813 8.44 27.00 -8.87
C ARG A 813 6.97 26.70 -9.11
N THR A 814 6.59 26.45 -10.36
CA THR A 814 5.24 26.02 -10.70
C THR A 814 5.03 24.57 -10.24
N ALA A 815 4.13 24.37 -9.27
CA ALA A 815 3.78 23.05 -8.72
C ALA A 815 3.02 22.13 -9.69
N LYS A 816 2.69 22.60 -10.91
CA LYS A 816 1.87 21.86 -11.89
C LYS A 816 2.47 20.49 -12.26
N GLY A 817 3.79 20.38 -12.37
CA GLY A 817 4.45 19.12 -12.71
C GLY A 817 4.37 18.07 -11.60
N ILE A 818 4.55 18.50 -10.35
CA ILE A 818 4.50 17.62 -9.16
C ILE A 818 3.08 17.06 -8.98
N LEU A 819 2.08 17.95 -9.06
CA LEU A 819 0.69 17.56 -8.89
C LEU A 819 0.21 16.57 -9.96
N ALA A 820 0.60 16.78 -11.22
CA ALA A 820 0.21 15.88 -12.30
C ALA A 820 0.77 14.47 -12.11
N GLU A 821 2.05 14.31 -11.73
CA GLU A 821 2.65 12.97 -11.59
C GLU A 821 2.08 12.20 -10.39
N ILE A 822 1.84 12.89 -9.26
CA ILE A 822 1.21 12.27 -8.08
C ILE A 822 -0.20 11.79 -8.43
N VAL A 823 -1.02 12.65 -9.07
CA VAL A 823 -2.39 12.29 -9.46
C VAL A 823 -2.41 11.20 -10.53
N SER A 824 -1.49 11.25 -11.50
CA SER A 824 -1.32 10.17 -12.48
C SER A 824 -0.99 8.84 -11.81
N SER A 825 -0.18 8.84 -10.75
CA SER A 825 0.11 7.64 -9.95
C SER A 825 -1.11 7.12 -9.18
N MET A 826 -1.99 8.02 -8.72
CA MET A 826 -3.29 7.65 -8.12
C MET A 826 -4.24 7.06 -9.17
N PHE A 827 -4.33 7.64 -10.38
CA PHE A 827 -5.10 7.06 -11.49
C PHE A 827 -4.56 5.71 -11.94
N LEU A 828 -3.28 5.43 -11.72
CA LEU A 828 -2.69 4.12 -12.01
C LEU A 828 -2.78 3.13 -10.85
N ASN A 829 -3.44 3.49 -9.74
CA ASN A 829 -3.49 2.68 -8.52
C ASN A 829 -2.10 2.19 -8.10
N SER A 830 -1.05 3.01 -8.21
CA SER A 830 0.29 2.58 -7.84
C SER A 830 0.33 2.13 -6.38
N GLY A 831 0.67 0.87 -6.12
CA GLY A 831 0.56 0.27 -4.78
C GLY A 831 1.39 1.03 -3.74
N ILE A 832 2.59 1.49 -4.13
CA ILE A 832 3.49 2.29 -3.28
C ILE A 832 2.82 3.62 -2.89
N HIS A 833 2.27 4.35 -3.86
CA HIS A 833 1.65 5.65 -3.61
C HIS A 833 0.35 5.51 -2.81
N LEU A 834 -0.48 4.52 -3.11
CA LEU A 834 -1.72 4.26 -2.36
C LEU A 834 -1.42 3.87 -0.91
N GLY A 835 -0.40 3.03 -0.69
CA GLY A 835 0.06 2.67 0.65
C GLY A 835 0.55 3.90 1.43
N LEU A 836 1.37 4.74 0.82
CA LEU A 836 1.85 5.98 1.43
C LEU A 836 0.71 6.96 1.76
N LEU A 837 -0.26 7.14 0.86
CA LEU A 837 -1.43 7.99 1.10
C LEU A 837 -2.30 7.46 2.26
N ALA A 838 -2.46 6.14 2.39
CA ALA A 838 -3.13 5.53 3.54
C ALA A 838 -2.38 5.82 4.85
N GLU A 839 -1.04 5.74 4.84
CA GLU A 839 -0.22 6.10 5.99
C GLU A 839 -0.29 7.59 6.33
N MET A 840 -0.37 8.48 5.32
CA MET A 840 -0.57 9.92 5.53
C MET A 840 -1.94 10.23 6.12
N LYS A 841 -2.98 9.51 5.70
CA LYS A 841 -4.34 9.62 6.24
C LYS A 841 -4.40 9.21 7.71
N ALA A 842 -3.70 8.13 8.08
CA ALA A 842 -3.58 7.69 9.48
C ALA A 842 -2.72 8.69 10.30
N HIS A 843 -1.63 9.18 9.73
CA HIS A 843 -0.74 10.17 10.35
C HIS A 843 -1.44 11.49 10.70
N ALA A 844 -2.47 11.89 9.95
CA ALA A 844 -3.30 13.04 10.32
C ALA A 844 -4.04 12.82 11.66
N LEU A 845 -4.41 11.58 11.99
CA LEU A 845 -5.01 11.25 13.28
C LEU A 845 -3.96 11.26 14.40
N ASP A 846 -2.74 10.77 14.13
CA ASP A 846 -1.61 10.88 15.07
C ASP A 846 -1.34 12.35 15.44
N MET A 847 -1.34 13.23 14.42
CA MET A 847 -1.18 14.68 14.61
C MET A 847 -2.31 15.26 15.45
N SER A 848 -3.55 14.89 15.16
CA SER A 848 -4.72 15.32 15.93
C SER A 848 -4.59 14.92 17.41
N GLU A 849 -4.20 13.68 17.69
CA GLU A 849 -4.01 13.18 19.05
C GLU A 849 -2.89 13.91 19.79
N ALA A 850 -1.77 14.19 19.12
CA ALA A 850 -0.68 14.97 19.71
C ALA A 850 -1.11 16.39 20.12
N ILE A 851 -1.94 17.04 19.29
CA ILE A 851 -2.50 18.37 19.59
C ILE A 851 -3.48 18.28 20.77
N LEU A 852 -4.38 17.29 20.77
CA LEU A 852 -5.36 17.09 21.86
C LEU A 852 -4.69 16.85 23.22
N ARG A 853 -3.52 16.19 23.23
CA ARG A 853 -2.74 15.94 24.44
C ARG A 853 -1.81 17.09 24.84
N GLY A 854 -1.67 18.12 24.01
CA GLY A 854 -0.71 19.20 24.24
C GLY A 854 0.76 18.75 24.17
N ASP A 855 1.08 17.69 23.42
CA ASP A 855 2.45 17.18 23.28
C ASP A 855 3.20 17.93 22.17
N PHE A 856 3.81 19.06 22.53
CA PHE A 856 4.56 19.92 21.60
C PHE A 856 5.74 19.21 20.92
N ASN A 857 6.47 18.37 21.66
CA ASN A 857 7.64 17.67 21.12
C ASN A 857 7.22 16.64 20.07
N ASN A 858 6.17 15.87 20.36
CA ASN A 858 5.63 14.92 19.39
C ASN A 858 5.01 15.64 18.19
N PHE A 859 4.25 16.73 18.40
CA PHE A 859 3.75 17.59 17.33
C PHE A 859 4.86 18.00 16.35
N GLY A 860 5.98 18.54 16.86
CA GLY A 860 7.11 18.94 16.02
C GLY A 860 7.74 17.78 15.23
N ARG A 861 7.87 16.59 15.85
CA ARG A 861 8.35 15.37 15.16
C ARG A 861 7.38 14.89 14.08
N LEU A 862 6.07 15.00 14.33
CA LEU A 862 5.04 14.61 13.36
C LEU A 862 5.03 15.56 12.13
N ILE A 863 5.38 16.84 12.30
CA ILE A 863 5.63 17.76 11.16
C ILE A 863 6.77 17.23 10.29
N ASN A 864 7.87 16.80 10.92
CA ASN A 864 9.00 16.22 10.18
C ASN A 864 8.60 14.92 9.46
N LYS A 865 7.78 14.06 10.09
CA LYS A 865 7.23 12.87 9.44
C LYS A 865 6.39 13.24 8.20
N THR A 866 5.55 14.27 8.28
CA THR A 866 4.82 14.79 7.11
C THR A 866 5.75 15.27 6.01
N TRP A 867 6.87 15.92 6.35
CA TRP A 867 7.85 16.35 5.36
C TRP A 867 8.53 15.18 4.65
N ILE A 868 8.86 14.11 5.37
CA ILE A 868 9.42 12.87 4.81
C ILE A 868 8.39 12.19 3.91
N GLN A 869 7.12 12.10 4.33
CA GLN A 869 6.04 11.52 3.53
C GLN A 869 5.81 12.29 2.22
N ASN A 870 5.80 13.63 2.26
CA ASN A 870 5.65 14.44 1.04
C ASN A 870 6.82 14.24 0.06
N GLN A 871 8.05 14.09 0.56
CA GLN A 871 9.22 13.80 -0.29
C GLN A 871 9.18 12.37 -0.87
N ALA A 872 8.58 11.42 -0.16
CA ALA A 872 8.38 10.06 -0.64
C ALA A 872 7.28 9.98 -1.73
N LEU A 873 6.29 10.88 -1.71
CA LEU A 873 5.31 11.02 -2.80
C LEU A 873 5.94 11.55 -4.08
N ASP A 874 6.77 12.60 -3.97
CA ASP A 874 7.49 13.15 -5.11
C ASP A 874 8.77 13.87 -4.66
N SER A 875 9.90 13.47 -5.26
CA SER A 875 11.22 14.06 -4.95
C SER A 875 11.33 15.54 -5.32
N GLY A 876 10.51 16.02 -6.26
CA GLY A 876 10.41 17.43 -6.63
C GLY A 876 9.88 18.34 -5.52
N THR A 877 9.32 17.77 -4.45
CA THR A 877 8.84 18.49 -3.26
C THR A 877 9.96 19.27 -2.56
N ASN A 878 11.19 18.73 -2.51
CA ASN A 878 12.33 19.35 -1.82
C ASN A 878 13.51 19.63 -2.78
N PRO A 879 13.49 20.76 -3.52
CA PRO A 879 14.60 21.13 -4.39
C PRO A 879 15.90 21.35 -3.62
N PRO A 880 17.08 21.18 -4.25
CA PRO A 880 18.37 21.39 -3.61
C PRO A 880 18.52 22.75 -2.90
N ALA A 881 17.95 23.81 -3.47
CA ALA A 881 17.96 25.15 -2.87
C ALA A 881 17.14 25.25 -1.57
N VAL A 882 16.01 24.53 -1.46
CA VAL A 882 15.23 24.45 -0.22
C VAL A 882 15.95 23.58 0.80
N LYS A 883 16.49 22.43 0.36
CA LYS A 883 17.31 21.56 1.21
C LYS A 883 18.48 22.31 1.84
N ALA A 884 19.18 23.15 1.09
CA ALA A 884 20.28 23.97 1.60
C ALA A 884 19.85 24.97 2.69
N ILE A 885 18.59 25.43 2.70
CA ILE A 885 18.05 26.26 3.79
C ILE A 885 17.80 25.39 5.03
N ILE A 886 17.17 24.22 4.85
CA ILE A 886 16.84 23.29 5.93
C ILE A 886 18.11 22.77 6.62
N ASP A 887 19.13 22.39 5.85
CA ASP A 887 20.38 21.83 6.36
C ASP A 887 21.12 22.82 7.29
N GLN A 888 20.92 24.13 7.15
CA GLN A 888 21.51 25.15 8.03
C GLN A 888 20.85 25.23 9.42
N ILE A 889 19.61 24.75 9.55
CA ILE A 889 18.75 24.97 10.73
C ILE A 889 18.23 23.69 11.37
N GLN A 890 18.43 22.52 10.75
CA GLN A 890 17.90 21.23 11.20
C GLN A 890 18.23 20.88 12.66
N ASP A 891 19.41 21.28 13.16
CA ASP A 891 19.82 21.00 14.54
C ASP A 891 19.00 21.80 15.57
N TYR A 892 18.31 22.85 15.14
CA TYR A 892 17.51 23.74 15.98
C TYR A 892 16.01 23.49 15.86
N THR A 893 15.57 22.67 14.90
CA THR A 893 14.16 22.35 14.68
C THR A 893 13.76 20.99 15.26
N LEU A 894 12.49 20.85 15.64
CA LEU A 894 11.83 19.57 15.84
C LEU A 894 11.32 19.01 14.50
N GLY A 895 10.91 19.91 13.61
CA GLY A 895 10.49 19.60 12.25
C GLY A 895 10.24 20.86 11.43
N CYS A 896 10.24 20.70 10.11
CA CYS A 896 9.90 21.75 9.17
C CYS A 896 9.28 21.15 7.90
N LYS A 897 8.47 21.94 7.19
CA LYS A 897 7.90 21.53 5.90
C LYS A 897 7.53 22.72 5.03
N LEU A 898 7.40 22.48 3.73
CA LEU A 898 6.67 23.38 2.84
C LEU A 898 5.15 23.14 3.02
N PRO A 899 4.32 24.16 3.33
CA PRO A 899 2.87 24.04 3.55
C PRO A 899 2.00 23.78 2.30
N GLY A 900 2.59 23.44 1.16
CA GLY A 900 1.85 23.25 -0.08
C GLY A 900 2.42 22.08 -0.87
N ALA A 901 2.10 22.00 -2.16
CA ALA A 901 2.54 20.93 -3.05
C ALA A 901 4.07 20.76 -3.18
N GLY A 902 4.86 21.70 -2.65
CA GLY A 902 6.32 21.63 -2.64
C GLY A 902 7.00 22.45 -3.75
N GLY A 903 8.32 22.35 -3.85
CA GLY A 903 9.11 23.00 -4.89
C GLY A 903 9.53 24.46 -4.62
N GLY A 904 9.05 25.08 -3.53
CA GLY A 904 9.36 26.46 -3.13
C GLY A 904 8.28 27.08 -2.25
N GLY A 905 8.30 28.41 -2.11
CA GLY A 905 7.30 29.16 -1.35
C GLY A 905 7.70 29.41 0.10
N TYR A 906 6.76 29.24 1.02
CA TYR A 906 7.01 29.38 2.46
C TYR A 906 7.53 28.08 3.08
N LEU A 907 8.42 28.21 4.05
CA LEU A 907 8.89 27.15 4.94
C LEU A 907 8.30 27.40 6.34
N TYR A 908 7.52 26.45 6.82
CA TYR A 908 7.03 26.42 8.20
C TYR A 908 7.98 25.57 9.05
N MET A 909 8.40 26.10 10.20
CA MET A 909 9.36 25.46 11.09
C MET A 909 8.84 25.48 12.53
N VAL A 910 9.08 24.37 13.24
CA VAL A 910 8.87 24.24 14.68
C VAL A 910 10.24 24.12 15.33
N ALA A 911 10.66 25.16 16.04
CA ALA A 911 11.91 25.17 16.79
C ALA A 911 11.81 24.29 18.06
N LYS A 912 12.94 23.79 18.55
CA LYS A 912 13.00 23.00 19.81
C LYS A 912 12.55 23.78 21.04
N ASN A 913 12.86 25.07 21.07
CA ASN A 913 12.53 26.01 22.15
C ASN A 913 12.74 27.46 21.66
N PRO A 914 12.38 28.49 22.46
CA PRO A 914 12.50 29.89 22.05
C PRO A 914 13.95 30.34 21.73
N GLU A 915 14.96 29.79 22.41
CA GLU A 915 16.37 30.10 22.12
C GLU A 915 16.78 29.58 20.74
N ALA A 916 16.39 28.35 20.42
CA ALA A 916 16.60 27.76 19.10
C ALA A 916 15.89 28.57 18.02
N ALA A 917 14.68 29.06 18.29
CA ALA A 917 13.96 29.95 17.37
C ALA A 917 14.74 31.26 17.11
N GLY A 918 15.33 31.86 18.15
CA GLY A 918 16.20 33.03 18.01
C GLY A 918 17.44 32.75 17.15
N ARG A 919 18.07 31.59 17.31
CA ARG A 919 19.21 31.16 16.47
C ARG A 919 18.82 30.96 15.01
N ILE A 920 17.68 30.31 14.76
CA ILE A 920 17.14 30.11 13.40
C ILE A 920 16.91 31.47 12.73
N ARG A 921 16.28 32.42 13.44
CA ARG A 921 16.05 33.78 12.94
C ARG A 921 17.36 34.46 12.56
N ARG A 922 18.35 34.42 13.45
CA ARG A 922 19.68 34.99 13.17
C ARG A 922 20.33 34.38 11.94
N ILE A 923 20.41 33.04 11.86
CA ILE A 923 21.06 32.33 10.75
C ILE A 923 20.42 32.69 9.42
N LEU A 924 19.09 32.60 9.31
CA LEU A 924 18.38 32.82 8.04
C LEU A 924 18.25 34.30 7.64
N THR A 925 18.48 35.23 8.57
CA THR A 925 18.60 36.66 8.27
C THR A 925 20.02 37.02 7.80
N GLU A 926 21.06 36.52 8.48
CA GLU A 926 22.46 36.77 8.09
C GLU A 926 22.85 36.07 6.78
N ARG A 927 22.24 34.89 6.52
CA ARG A 927 22.54 34.03 5.37
C ARG A 927 21.32 33.83 4.47
N ALA A 928 20.58 34.90 4.20
CA ALA A 928 19.42 34.85 3.32
C ALA A 928 19.82 34.33 1.92
N PRO A 929 19.12 33.33 1.36
CA PRO A 929 19.47 32.72 0.08
C PRO A 929 19.25 33.65 -1.12
N ASN A 930 18.43 34.69 -0.96
CA ASN A 930 18.16 35.71 -1.97
C ASN A 930 17.52 36.96 -1.33
N PRO A 931 17.45 38.11 -2.04
CA PRO A 931 16.93 39.37 -1.49
C PRO A 931 15.45 39.36 -1.09
N ARG A 932 14.67 38.37 -1.56
CA ARG A 932 13.23 38.27 -1.22
C ARG A 932 13.01 37.47 0.05
N ALA A 933 13.97 36.65 0.45
CA ALA A 933 13.82 35.71 1.54
C ALA A 933 13.74 36.43 2.89
N ARG A 934 12.70 36.13 3.68
CA ARG A 934 12.38 36.89 4.90
C ARG A 934 11.44 36.12 5.82
N PHE A 935 11.50 36.44 7.11
CA PHE A 935 10.48 36.02 8.06
C PHE A 935 9.20 36.82 7.86
N VAL A 936 8.08 36.16 8.10
CA VAL A 936 6.74 36.77 8.13
C VAL A 936 6.11 36.40 9.45
N GLU A 937 5.55 37.39 10.15
CA GLU A 937 4.81 37.13 11.39
C GLU A 937 3.52 36.40 11.05
N MET A 938 3.21 35.35 11.81
CA MET A 938 1.98 34.60 11.67
C MET A 938 1.24 34.50 13.00
N SER A 939 -0.08 34.57 12.94
CA SER A 939 -0.99 34.32 14.06
C SER A 939 -2.12 33.41 13.58
N LEU A 940 -2.66 32.59 14.48
CA LEU A 940 -3.87 31.84 14.19
C LEU A 940 -5.03 32.82 13.94
N SER A 941 -5.86 32.51 12.94
CA SER A 941 -7.11 33.24 12.70
C SER A 941 -8.25 32.59 13.47
N ASP A 942 -9.00 33.40 14.22
CA ASP A 942 -10.18 33.02 15.01
C ASP A 942 -11.49 33.18 14.24
N GLU A 943 -11.50 33.92 13.13
CA GLU A 943 -12.72 34.25 12.37
C GLU A 943 -12.87 33.48 11.03
N GLY A 944 -11.75 33.14 10.37
CA GLY A 944 -11.78 32.51 9.03
C GLY A 944 -12.24 33.49 7.94
N LEU A 945 -12.99 33.02 6.94
CA LEU A 945 -13.63 33.90 5.95
C LEU A 945 -14.64 34.81 6.63
N GLN A 946 -14.51 36.11 6.37
CA GLN A 946 -15.40 37.16 6.82
C GLN A 946 -15.92 37.96 5.64
N VAL A 947 -17.20 38.36 5.73
CA VAL A 947 -17.82 39.28 4.79
C VAL A 947 -18.55 40.35 5.59
N SER A 948 -18.31 41.61 5.24
CA SER A 948 -18.89 42.78 5.91
C SER A 948 -19.32 43.80 4.89
N ARG A 949 -20.23 44.70 5.28
CA ARG A 949 -20.68 45.82 4.46
C ARG A 949 -20.29 47.13 5.13
N SER A 950 -19.88 48.11 4.34
CA SER A 950 -19.66 49.49 4.77
C SER A 950 -20.62 50.44 4.08
#